data_AF-A0A967CIF8-F1
#
_entry.id   AF-A0A967CIF8-F1
#
_cell.length_a   1.000
_cell.length_b   1.000
_cell.length_c   1.000
_cell.angle_alpha   90.00
_cell.angle_beta   90.00
_cell.angle_gamma   90.00
#
_symmetry.space_group_name_H-M   'P 1'
#
loop_
_entity.id
_entity.type
_entity.pdbx_description
1 polymer ?
#
loop_
_entity_poly.entity_id
_entity_poly.type
_entity_poly.pdbx_seq_one_letter_code
_entity_poly.pdbx_strand_id
1 'polypeptide(L)'
;GDMGKALQEGAKGGHYARKSAPSFAQRRALGAFVLLQDGTPNPSGERPNDPQRNADNLKAASYFLGVDAVGLSRCPDWAWYSHDATGEKIDPPHPNAISMIIDQGFETMEGASGDDWISVAQSMRAYLRFSLLGGVIAQQIRNLGYQAKAHSVMDGDVLQPPLLLLSGLGEVSRIGEVILNPYLGPRLKSGVVTTDIPMTHDKPIDFGLQNFCENCNKCARECPSGAITAGPKLMFNGYEIWKSDSQKCATYRITTEGGAMCGRCMKTCPWNLEGLFSEAPFRWAASNIPKLAQPLAKLDDMVGRGGLNDVKKWWWDIELYEDGGYKPARKPINRRDLSKNLDVQYKDQTLAVYPAHLAPHPWPYPFPMDREKGIAAYEAMITAEEYRKQIVDGRLDPPHKYSASGQSPVVRVEVSRVEKMTEDITKYEFKSLDGSALPEWSAGAHLDVLVAPEFLRQYSMSGDPANREVYQIGVLKEETGRGGSKTMHRIFTPGRKVFISKPINHFELDETASKTFLMGGGIGITPMIAFAHRLYALNKEFELHYSSSHSGAAGYLSDLAAAPWANRVHYHFSQEGNRADFAKILRGYEQGWHVYLCGPHRYMEGVVSAAEAVGFPEDTVHLEYFSTPDVPDYENHDFILRLEKSGKEIFVPADKDAATVLAEYGYAVDLKCSDGICGVCQCRVLEGEVEHRDFVLSQKQRQTTMILCQSRAAQKGGVLTVDI
;
A
#
# COMPACT_ATOMS: atom_id res chain seq x y z
N GLY A 1 2.15 2.15 -1.55
CA GLY A 1 3.53 2.52 -1.86
C GLY A 1 4.05 1.69 -3.00
N ASP A 2 3.95 0.37 -2.88
CA ASP A 2 4.61 -0.64 -3.73
C ASP A 2 4.31 -0.52 -5.23
N MET A 3 3.11 -0.07 -5.58
CA MET A 3 2.67 0.11 -6.97
C MET A 3 2.60 1.59 -7.40
N GLY A 4 3.34 2.47 -6.73
CA GLY A 4 3.46 3.89 -7.10
C GLY A 4 2.41 4.83 -6.49
N LYS A 5 2.62 6.13 -6.73
CA LYS A 5 1.87 7.26 -6.14
C LYS A 5 0.39 7.25 -6.53
N ALA A 6 0.08 7.02 -7.81
CA ALA A 6 -1.30 7.03 -8.30
C ALA A 6 -2.18 6.02 -7.56
N LEU A 7 -1.69 4.79 -7.36
CA LEU A 7 -2.42 3.75 -6.64
C LEU A 7 -2.44 4.02 -5.14
N GLN A 8 -1.36 4.55 -4.57
CA GLN A 8 -1.35 4.96 -3.16
C GLN A 8 -2.40 6.04 -2.87
N GLU A 9 -2.52 7.06 -3.71
CA GLU A 9 -3.56 8.09 -3.59
C GLU A 9 -4.96 7.50 -3.85
N GLY A 10 -5.13 6.62 -4.85
CA GLY A 10 -6.38 5.89 -5.08
C GLY A 10 -6.79 4.98 -3.90
N ALA A 11 -5.85 4.55 -3.07
CA ALA A 11 -6.06 3.72 -1.89
C ALA A 11 -6.11 4.49 -0.56
N LYS A 12 -5.78 5.78 -0.56
CA LYS A 12 -5.71 6.61 0.64
C LYS A 12 -7.05 6.68 1.38
N GLY A 13 -7.05 6.41 2.69
CA GLY A 13 -8.27 6.26 3.47
C GLY A 13 -9.23 5.19 2.91
N GLY A 14 -8.73 4.24 2.12
CA GLY A 14 -9.48 3.34 1.23
C GLY A 14 -10.46 4.05 0.30
N HIS A 15 -9.98 5.09 -0.40
CA HIS A 15 -10.77 5.87 -1.36
C HIS A 15 -11.46 4.98 -2.40
N TYR A 16 -10.78 3.98 -2.98
CA TYR A 16 -11.39 3.00 -3.91
C TYR A 16 -12.70 2.38 -3.39
N ALA A 17 -12.84 2.17 -2.08
CA ALA A 17 -14.06 1.66 -1.47
C ALA A 17 -15.06 2.77 -1.12
N ARG A 18 -14.58 3.98 -0.83
CA ARG A 18 -15.42 5.14 -0.51
C ARG A 18 -16.03 5.82 -1.73
N LYS A 19 -15.52 5.54 -2.95
CA LYS A 19 -16.07 6.07 -4.21
C LYS A 19 -17.59 5.86 -4.33
N SER A 20 -18.13 4.78 -3.75
CA SER A 20 -19.55 4.45 -3.73
C SER A 20 -20.16 4.69 -2.35
N ALA A 21 -21.27 5.44 -2.28
CA ALA A 21 -21.91 5.81 -1.01
C ALA A 21 -22.38 4.60 -0.18
N PRO A 22 -23.07 3.59 -0.74
CA PRO A 22 -23.46 2.39 0.01
C PRO A 22 -22.25 1.65 0.59
N SER A 23 -21.17 1.55 -0.19
CA SER A 23 -19.93 0.91 0.25
C SER A 23 -19.28 1.65 1.41
N PHE A 24 -19.24 2.99 1.38
CA PHE A 24 -18.69 3.76 2.49
C PHE A 24 -19.50 3.59 3.79
N ALA A 25 -20.83 3.55 3.70
CA ALA A 25 -21.70 3.32 4.84
C ALA A 25 -21.42 1.95 5.49
N GLN A 26 -21.31 0.89 4.66
CA GLN A 26 -21.03 -0.47 5.12
C GLN A 26 -19.65 -0.60 5.76
N ARG A 27 -18.65 0.12 5.25
CA ARG A 27 -17.26 0.06 5.74
C ARG A 27 -17.11 0.46 7.21
N ARG A 28 -17.91 1.41 7.71
CA ARG A 28 -17.85 1.81 9.12
C ARG A 28 -18.23 0.66 10.06
N ALA A 29 -19.30 -0.05 9.73
CA ALA A 29 -19.74 -1.22 10.50
C ALA A 29 -18.72 -2.36 10.42
N LEU A 30 -18.15 -2.60 9.23
CA LEU A 30 -17.04 -3.55 9.06
C LEU A 30 -15.87 -3.28 10.01
N GLY A 31 -15.44 -2.01 10.12
CA GLY A 31 -14.37 -1.62 11.03
C GLY A 31 -14.71 -1.87 12.51
N ALA A 32 -15.96 -1.66 12.91
CA ALA A 32 -16.39 -1.95 14.28
C ALA A 32 -16.36 -3.45 14.61
N PHE A 33 -16.71 -4.31 13.64
CA PHE A 33 -16.70 -5.76 13.84
C PHE A 33 -15.31 -6.38 13.96
N VAL A 34 -14.25 -5.70 13.48
CA VAL A 34 -12.86 -6.14 13.70
C VAL A 34 -12.57 -6.33 15.19
N LEU A 35 -13.12 -5.49 16.05
CA LEU A 35 -12.94 -5.56 17.51
C LEU A 35 -13.60 -6.79 18.14
N LEU A 36 -14.47 -7.50 17.41
CA LEU A 36 -15.25 -8.64 17.89
C LEU A 36 -14.83 -9.96 17.24
N GLN A 37 -13.86 -9.94 16.32
CA GLN A 37 -13.43 -11.11 15.55
C GLN A 37 -12.78 -12.17 16.43
N ASP A 38 -12.03 -11.73 17.44
CA ASP A 38 -11.22 -12.57 18.32
C ASP A 38 -11.60 -12.34 19.79
N GLY A 39 -11.19 -13.24 20.68
CA GLY A 39 -11.40 -13.09 22.11
C GLY A 39 -11.05 -14.35 22.91
N THR A 40 -11.04 -14.21 24.23
CA THR A 40 -10.76 -15.33 25.14
C THR A 40 -11.96 -16.29 25.21
N PRO A 41 -11.74 -17.62 25.13
CA PRO A 41 -12.82 -18.60 25.32
C PRO A 41 -13.34 -18.59 26.77
N ASN A 42 -14.62 -18.95 26.93
CA ASN A 42 -15.25 -19.12 28.24
C ASN A 42 -14.65 -20.35 28.97
N PRO A 43 -13.93 -20.17 30.09
CA PRO A 43 -13.30 -21.30 30.79
C PRO A 43 -14.32 -22.29 31.39
N SER A 44 -15.59 -21.87 31.55
CA SER A 44 -16.69 -22.70 32.05
C SER A 44 -17.68 -23.11 30.96
N GLY A 45 -17.29 -23.03 29.68
CA GLY A 45 -18.12 -23.47 28.56
C GLY A 45 -18.35 -25.00 28.54
N GLU A 46 -19.43 -25.43 27.87
CA GLU A 46 -19.86 -26.85 27.85
C GLU A 46 -18.89 -27.81 27.15
N ARG A 47 -18.00 -27.29 26.27
CA ARG A 47 -17.00 -28.02 25.48
C ARG A 47 -17.51 -29.34 24.86
N PRO A 48 -18.52 -29.30 23.97
CA PRO A 48 -19.03 -30.50 23.31
C PRO A 48 -17.95 -31.21 22.48
N ASN A 49 -17.84 -32.52 22.62
CA ASN A 49 -16.72 -33.31 22.08
C ASN A 49 -17.07 -34.27 20.94
N ASP A 50 -18.33 -34.38 20.54
CA ASP A 50 -18.76 -35.18 19.38
C ASP A 50 -18.49 -34.41 18.08
N PRO A 51 -17.48 -34.81 17.28
CA PRO A 51 -17.07 -34.03 16.11
C PRO A 51 -18.13 -33.99 15.01
N GLN A 52 -18.92 -35.04 14.83
CA GLN A 52 -19.94 -35.07 13.78
C GLN A 52 -21.13 -34.19 14.17
N ARG A 53 -21.59 -34.30 15.41
CA ARG A 53 -22.67 -33.45 15.91
C ARG A 53 -22.27 -31.97 15.92
N ASN A 54 -21.02 -31.66 16.29
CA ASN A 54 -20.49 -30.30 16.22
C ASN A 54 -20.49 -29.78 14.78
N ALA A 55 -20.03 -30.59 13.82
CA ALA A 55 -20.06 -30.23 12.40
C ALA A 55 -21.49 -29.91 11.92
N ASP A 56 -22.46 -30.76 12.25
CA ASP A 56 -23.86 -30.56 11.87
C ASP A 56 -24.44 -29.28 12.51
N ASN A 57 -24.15 -29.03 13.78
CA ASN A 57 -24.58 -27.83 14.49
C ASN A 57 -23.94 -26.55 13.92
N LEU A 58 -22.64 -26.58 13.61
CA LEU A 58 -21.93 -25.44 13.02
C LEU A 58 -22.53 -25.08 11.65
N LYS A 59 -22.83 -26.10 10.83
CA LYS A 59 -23.48 -25.90 9.53
C LYS A 59 -24.90 -25.36 9.72
N ALA A 60 -25.71 -26.00 10.56
CA ALA A 60 -27.09 -25.59 10.83
C ALA A 60 -27.17 -24.15 11.35
N ALA A 61 -26.31 -23.78 12.31
CA ALA A 61 -26.22 -22.41 12.82
C ALA A 61 -25.82 -21.41 11.73
N SER A 62 -24.86 -21.76 10.88
CA SER A 62 -24.43 -20.90 9.76
C SER A 62 -25.57 -20.65 8.76
N TYR A 63 -26.29 -21.70 8.37
CA TYR A 63 -27.46 -21.58 7.48
C TYR A 63 -28.61 -20.81 8.14
N PHE A 64 -28.89 -21.05 9.43
CA PHE A 64 -29.89 -20.30 10.19
C PHE A 64 -29.61 -18.79 10.20
N LEU A 65 -28.34 -18.42 10.29
CA LEU A 65 -27.89 -17.03 10.24
C LEU A 65 -27.91 -16.41 8.83
N GLY A 66 -28.10 -17.20 7.78
CA GLY A 66 -28.18 -16.74 6.39
C GLY A 66 -26.85 -16.74 5.63
N VAL A 67 -25.95 -17.67 5.95
CA VAL A 67 -24.81 -18.05 5.10
C VAL A 67 -25.32 -18.90 3.93
N ASP A 68 -24.82 -18.66 2.71
CA ASP A 68 -25.33 -19.32 1.50
C ASP A 68 -24.72 -20.72 1.29
N ALA A 69 -23.44 -20.91 1.66
CA ALA A 69 -22.81 -22.22 1.73
C ALA A 69 -21.74 -22.26 2.83
N VAL A 70 -21.64 -23.39 3.53
CA VAL A 70 -20.64 -23.60 4.59
C VAL A 70 -19.96 -24.95 4.43
N GLY A 71 -18.65 -24.96 4.63
CA GLY A 71 -17.82 -26.14 4.55
C GLY A 71 -16.77 -26.14 5.65
N LEU A 72 -16.42 -27.33 6.13
CA LEU A 72 -15.55 -27.55 7.27
C LEU A 72 -14.28 -28.24 6.82
N SER A 73 -13.12 -27.77 7.24
CA SER A 73 -11.84 -28.42 6.93
C SER A 73 -10.84 -28.26 8.07
N ARG A 74 -9.73 -29.01 7.98
CA ARG A 74 -8.50 -28.63 8.66
C ARG A 74 -8.04 -27.24 8.19
N CYS A 75 -7.30 -26.53 9.05
CA CYS A 75 -6.62 -25.28 8.75
C CYS A 75 -5.10 -25.53 8.81
N PRO A 76 -4.49 -26.00 7.71
CA PRO A 76 -3.07 -26.32 7.71
C PRO A 76 -2.19 -25.07 7.79
N ASP A 77 -0.96 -25.22 8.29
CA ASP A 77 -0.02 -24.11 8.50
C ASP A 77 0.21 -23.27 7.24
N TRP A 78 0.26 -23.89 6.06
CA TRP A 78 0.45 -23.19 4.79
C TRP A 78 -0.78 -22.39 4.32
N ALA A 79 -1.92 -22.52 4.99
CA ALA A 79 -3.08 -21.64 4.78
C ALA A 79 -2.99 -20.35 5.61
N TRP A 80 -2.05 -20.25 6.57
CA TRP A 80 -1.80 -19.02 7.32
C TRP A 80 -0.84 -18.11 6.56
N TYR A 81 -1.00 -16.80 6.73
CA TYR A 81 0.04 -15.84 6.34
C TYR A 81 1.30 -16.10 7.18
N SER A 82 2.48 -15.78 6.63
CA SER A 82 3.73 -15.96 7.35
C SER A 82 3.90 -14.97 8.51
N HIS A 83 3.34 -13.76 8.36
CA HIS A 83 3.42 -12.68 9.32
C HIS A 83 2.10 -11.90 9.39
N ASP A 84 1.85 -11.27 10.53
CA ASP A 84 0.70 -10.40 10.75
C ASP A 84 0.91 -8.98 10.19
N ALA A 85 -0.08 -8.12 10.34
CA ALA A 85 -0.03 -6.72 9.88
C ALA A 85 1.05 -5.86 10.60
N THR A 86 1.63 -6.36 11.69
CA THR A 86 2.74 -5.71 12.42
C THR A 86 4.11 -6.23 11.96
N GLY A 87 4.14 -7.24 11.09
CA GLY A 87 5.35 -7.90 10.62
C GLY A 87 5.87 -8.97 11.59
N GLU A 88 5.09 -9.34 12.61
CA GLU A 88 5.42 -10.43 13.54
C GLU A 88 5.05 -11.77 12.91
N LYS A 89 5.87 -12.81 13.17
CA LYS A 89 5.62 -14.14 12.63
C LYS A 89 4.35 -14.73 13.26
N ILE A 90 3.49 -15.31 12.42
CA ILE A 90 2.30 -16.03 12.88
C ILE A 90 2.69 -17.47 13.22
N ASP A 91 2.33 -17.92 14.42
CA ASP A 91 2.31 -19.33 14.80
C ASP A 91 0.85 -19.81 14.75
N PRO A 92 0.46 -20.70 13.80
CA PRO A 92 -0.92 -21.14 13.60
C PRO A 92 -1.62 -21.62 14.89
N PRO A 93 -2.57 -20.86 15.46
CA PRO A 93 -3.19 -21.19 16.74
C PRO A 93 -4.32 -22.22 16.64
N HIS A 94 -4.90 -22.39 15.45
CA HIS A 94 -6.14 -23.15 15.27
C HIS A 94 -6.01 -24.25 14.20
N PRO A 95 -6.38 -25.50 14.52
CA PRO A 95 -6.28 -26.63 13.58
C PRO A 95 -7.47 -26.74 12.60
N ASN A 96 -8.57 -26.03 12.84
CA ASN A 96 -9.82 -26.18 12.10
C ASN A 96 -10.26 -24.86 11.45
N ALA A 97 -10.91 -24.95 10.29
CA ALA A 97 -11.47 -23.83 9.54
C ALA A 97 -12.93 -24.10 9.13
N ILE A 98 -13.79 -23.13 9.39
CA ILE A 98 -15.20 -23.08 8.98
C ILE A 98 -15.29 -22.02 7.88
N SER A 99 -15.35 -22.47 6.63
CA SER A 99 -15.42 -21.59 5.46
C SER A 99 -16.87 -21.28 5.14
N MET A 100 -17.18 -20.01 4.90
CA MET A 100 -18.53 -19.51 4.62
C MET A 100 -18.54 -18.71 3.33
N ILE A 101 -19.53 -18.94 2.48
CA ILE A 101 -19.80 -18.19 1.25
C ILE A 101 -21.02 -17.31 1.44
N ILE A 102 -20.90 -16.06 1.00
CA ILE A 102 -21.99 -15.10 0.85
C ILE A 102 -22.14 -14.70 -0.62
N ASP A 103 -23.33 -14.83 -1.18
CA ASP A 103 -23.67 -14.41 -2.55
C ASP A 103 -23.64 -12.87 -2.68
N GLN A 104 -22.95 -12.39 -3.72
CA GLN A 104 -22.90 -10.97 -4.10
C GLN A 104 -24.20 -10.46 -4.76
N GLY A 105 -25.10 -11.36 -5.15
CA GLY A 105 -26.43 -11.08 -5.68
C GLY A 105 -26.45 -11.06 -7.22
N PHE A 106 -27.20 -12.00 -7.82
CA PHE A 106 -27.30 -12.17 -9.27
C PHE A 106 -27.91 -10.95 -9.95
N GLU A 107 -29.06 -10.49 -9.47
CA GLU A 107 -29.89 -9.49 -10.14
C GLU A 107 -29.18 -8.15 -10.25
N THR A 108 -28.48 -7.74 -9.19
CA THR A 108 -27.69 -6.49 -9.22
C THR A 108 -26.52 -6.63 -10.20
N MET A 109 -25.88 -7.80 -10.25
CA MET A 109 -24.77 -8.07 -11.17
C MET A 109 -25.23 -8.09 -12.63
N GLU A 110 -26.45 -8.54 -12.91
CA GLU A 110 -27.06 -8.51 -14.25
C GLU A 110 -27.23 -7.09 -14.79
N GLY A 111 -27.65 -6.15 -13.96
CA GLY A 111 -27.74 -4.74 -14.37
C GLY A 111 -26.40 -4.03 -14.52
N ALA A 112 -25.34 -4.58 -13.93
CA ALA A 112 -24.06 -3.90 -13.79
C ALA A 112 -23.13 -4.19 -14.98
N SER A 113 -22.18 -3.30 -15.25
CA SER A 113 -21.02 -3.58 -16.13
C SER A 113 -20.01 -4.54 -15.47
N GLY A 114 -20.10 -4.66 -14.13
CA GLY A 114 -19.15 -5.38 -13.29
C GLY A 114 -18.01 -4.48 -12.77
N ASP A 115 -17.83 -3.29 -13.33
CA ASP A 115 -16.81 -2.30 -12.97
C ASP A 115 -17.35 -0.85 -12.97
N ASP A 116 -18.66 -0.71 -12.78
CA ASP A 116 -19.36 0.57 -12.60
C ASP A 116 -19.47 0.95 -11.10
N TRP A 117 -20.35 1.89 -10.78
CA TRP A 117 -20.53 2.47 -9.45
C TRP A 117 -21.09 1.51 -8.38
N ILE A 118 -21.68 0.36 -8.76
CA ILE A 118 -22.24 -0.60 -7.79
C ILE A 118 -21.27 -1.74 -7.45
N SER A 119 -20.24 -1.96 -8.26
CA SER A 119 -19.33 -3.12 -8.15
C SER A 119 -18.75 -3.30 -6.75
N VAL A 120 -18.17 -2.24 -6.17
CA VAL A 120 -17.63 -2.31 -4.80
C VAL A 120 -18.71 -2.50 -3.72
N ALA A 121 -19.92 -1.97 -3.92
CA ALA A 121 -21.01 -2.13 -2.97
C ALA A 121 -21.53 -3.57 -2.90
N GLN A 122 -21.53 -4.30 -4.02
CA GLN A 122 -21.82 -5.75 -4.01
C GLN A 122 -20.79 -6.52 -3.16
N SER A 123 -19.51 -6.19 -3.33
CA SER A 123 -18.43 -6.76 -2.51
C SER A 123 -18.60 -6.42 -1.03
N MET A 124 -18.77 -5.14 -0.69
CA MET A 124 -18.87 -4.68 0.71
C MET A 124 -20.12 -5.18 1.42
N ARG A 125 -21.25 -5.34 0.72
CA ARG A 125 -22.45 -5.99 1.26
C ARG A 125 -22.15 -7.41 1.72
N ALA A 126 -21.51 -8.20 0.86
CA ALA A 126 -21.19 -9.60 1.18
C ALA A 126 -20.13 -9.70 2.28
N TYR A 127 -19.10 -8.84 2.27
CA TYR A 127 -18.11 -8.77 3.35
C TYR A 127 -18.72 -8.35 4.69
N LEU A 128 -19.62 -7.37 4.70
CA LEU A 128 -20.31 -6.92 5.91
C LEU A 128 -21.14 -8.04 6.51
N ARG A 129 -21.90 -8.76 5.67
CA ARG A 129 -22.66 -9.93 6.09
C ARG A 129 -21.75 -10.97 6.72
N PHE A 130 -20.69 -11.41 6.04
CA PHE A 130 -19.77 -12.39 6.62
C PHE A 130 -19.18 -11.89 7.95
N SER A 131 -18.72 -10.64 8.03
CA SER A 131 -18.08 -10.13 9.25
C SER A 131 -19.02 -10.16 10.46
N LEU A 132 -20.31 -9.92 10.25
CA LEU A 132 -21.33 -10.10 11.29
C LEU A 132 -21.55 -11.58 11.61
N LEU A 133 -21.85 -12.41 10.61
CA LEU A 133 -22.25 -13.80 10.81
C LEU A 133 -21.10 -14.66 11.36
N GLY A 134 -19.91 -14.52 10.77
CA GLY A 134 -18.68 -15.18 11.23
C GLY A 134 -18.28 -14.74 12.63
N GLY A 135 -18.46 -13.45 12.97
CA GLY A 135 -18.24 -12.95 14.33
C GLY A 135 -19.18 -13.59 15.37
N VAL A 136 -20.47 -13.74 15.03
CA VAL A 136 -21.45 -14.44 15.89
C VAL A 136 -21.06 -15.90 16.08
N ILE A 137 -20.70 -16.61 15.01
CA ILE A 137 -20.26 -18.01 15.08
C ILE A 137 -19.00 -18.15 15.94
N ALA A 138 -17.98 -17.32 15.70
CA ALA A 138 -16.75 -17.32 16.49
C ALA A 138 -17.03 -17.05 17.98
N GLN A 139 -17.85 -16.04 18.29
CA GLN A 139 -18.24 -15.76 19.67
C GLN A 139 -18.98 -16.93 20.32
N GLN A 140 -19.87 -17.60 19.58
CA GLN A 140 -20.59 -18.74 20.14
C GLN A 140 -19.65 -19.92 20.42
N ILE A 141 -18.67 -20.18 19.56
CA ILE A 141 -17.64 -21.19 19.81
C ILE A 141 -16.82 -20.84 21.07
N ARG A 142 -16.47 -19.57 21.24
CA ARG A 142 -15.84 -19.06 22.47
C ARG A 142 -16.72 -19.25 23.70
N ASN A 143 -18.02 -19.01 23.60
CA ASN A 143 -18.97 -19.26 24.69
C ASN A 143 -19.02 -20.74 25.10
N LEU A 144 -18.84 -21.67 24.15
CA LEU A 144 -18.73 -23.11 24.39
C LEU A 144 -17.37 -23.53 24.98
N GLY A 145 -16.40 -22.61 25.11
CA GLY A 145 -15.10 -22.86 25.72
C GLY A 145 -14.02 -23.33 24.75
N TYR A 146 -14.19 -23.06 23.46
CA TYR A 146 -13.20 -23.31 22.41
C TYR A 146 -12.65 -21.99 21.85
N GLN A 147 -11.38 -21.96 21.47
CA GLN A 147 -10.80 -20.80 20.81
C GLN A 147 -11.41 -20.65 19.41
N ALA A 148 -11.67 -19.40 19.01
CA ALA A 148 -12.12 -19.11 17.67
C ALA A 148 -11.87 -17.65 17.26
N LYS A 149 -11.45 -17.44 16.01
CA LYS A 149 -11.29 -16.13 15.38
C LYS A 149 -12.01 -16.08 14.04
N ALA A 150 -12.74 -15.00 13.78
CA ALA A 150 -13.30 -14.72 12.45
C ALA A 150 -12.31 -13.91 11.60
N HIS A 151 -12.02 -14.37 10.38
CA HIS A 151 -11.11 -13.72 9.44
C HIS A 151 -11.89 -13.06 8.30
N SER A 152 -11.94 -11.73 8.34
CA SER A 152 -12.72 -10.87 7.46
C SER A 152 -11.88 -10.24 6.35
N VAL A 153 -12.49 -9.36 5.54
CA VAL A 153 -11.76 -8.51 4.57
C VAL A 153 -10.93 -7.41 5.24
N MET A 154 -11.25 -7.03 6.48
CA MET A 154 -10.61 -5.92 7.19
C MET A 154 -9.43 -6.38 8.05
N ASP A 155 -9.51 -7.59 8.59
CA ASP A 155 -8.48 -8.26 9.39
C ASP A 155 -8.63 -9.77 9.25
N GLY A 156 -7.52 -10.48 9.06
CA GLY A 156 -7.50 -11.91 8.81
C GLY A 156 -6.09 -12.47 8.59
N ASP A 157 -5.83 -13.66 9.13
CA ASP A 157 -4.49 -14.28 9.20
C ASP A 157 -4.37 -15.51 8.30
N VAL A 158 -5.43 -15.83 7.55
CA VAL A 158 -5.50 -17.02 6.68
C VAL A 158 -5.89 -16.67 5.25
N LEU A 159 -5.31 -17.42 4.32
CA LEU A 159 -5.69 -17.46 2.92
C LEU A 159 -6.99 -18.24 2.76
N GLN A 160 -8.05 -17.57 2.33
CA GLN A 160 -9.37 -18.19 2.18
C GLN A 160 -9.50 -19.15 0.98
N PRO A 161 -8.92 -18.89 -0.22
CA PRO A 161 -9.07 -19.78 -1.38
C PRO A 161 -8.72 -21.26 -1.10
N PRO A 162 -7.58 -21.61 -0.48
CA PRO A 162 -7.30 -23.02 -0.20
C PRO A 162 -8.27 -23.64 0.80
N LEU A 163 -8.80 -22.88 1.75
CA LEU A 163 -9.77 -23.38 2.73
C LEU A 163 -11.13 -23.67 2.08
N LEU A 164 -11.53 -22.88 1.06
CA LEU A 164 -12.70 -23.19 0.23
C LEU A 164 -12.51 -24.49 -0.56
N LEU A 165 -11.31 -24.74 -1.10
CA LEU A 165 -10.99 -25.98 -1.82
C LEU A 165 -11.05 -27.19 -0.88
N LEU A 166 -10.38 -27.10 0.27
CA LEU A 166 -10.32 -28.19 1.25
C LEU A 166 -11.70 -28.56 1.82
N SER A 167 -12.57 -27.56 1.97
CA SER A 167 -13.92 -27.73 2.51
C SER A 167 -14.97 -28.09 1.45
N GLY A 168 -14.57 -28.32 0.20
CA GLY A 168 -15.49 -28.76 -0.86
C GLY A 168 -16.47 -27.70 -1.34
N LEU A 169 -16.14 -26.42 -1.20
CA LEU A 169 -17.02 -25.32 -1.58
C LEU A 169 -16.85 -24.84 -3.02
N GLY A 170 -15.86 -25.36 -3.74
CA GLY A 170 -15.64 -25.07 -5.15
C GLY A 170 -14.32 -25.63 -5.69
N GLU A 171 -14.02 -25.27 -6.93
CA GLU A 171 -12.79 -25.64 -7.63
C GLU A 171 -12.00 -24.40 -8.11
N VAL A 172 -10.70 -24.58 -8.38
CA VAL A 172 -9.86 -23.54 -9.00
C VAL A 172 -10.40 -23.21 -10.38
N SER A 173 -10.57 -21.93 -10.67
CA SER A 173 -11.11 -21.45 -11.95
C SER A 173 -10.08 -20.64 -12.76
N ARG A 174 -10.35 -20.45 -14.05
CA ARG A 174 -9.51 -19.59 -14.92
C ARG A 174 -9.37 -18.16 -14.43
N ILE A 175 -10.33 -17.65 -13.65
CA ILE A 175 -10.28 -16.30 -13.09
C ILE A 175 -9.03 -16.09 -12.23
N GLY A 176 -8.47 -17.17 -11.65
CA GLY A 176 -7.25 -17.17 -10.86
C GLY A 176 -7.57 -17.37 -9.39
N GLU A 177 -7.42 -16.33 -8.56
CA GLU A 177 -7.61 -16.44 -7.10
C GLU A 177 -9.09 -16.56 -6.66
N VAL A 178 -10.00 -16.87 -7.58
CA VAL A 178 -11.43 -17.07 -7.30
C VAL A 178 -11.78 -18.55 -7.41
N ILE A 179 -12.12 -19.14 -6.28
CA ILE A 179 -12.70 -20.48 -6.22
C ILE A 179 -14.15 -20.40 -6.67
N LEU A 180 -14.51 -21.22 -7.66
CA LEU A 180 -15.82 -21.19 -8.29
C LEU A 180 -16.69 -22.30 -7.68
N ASN A 181 -17.86 -21.90 -7.19
CA ASN A 181 -18.85 -22.80 -6.63
C ASN A 181 -19.78 -23.36 -7.72
N PRO A 182 -20.16 -24.65 -7.69
CA PRO A 182 -21.00 -25.26 -8.74
C PRO A 182 -22.40 -24.64 -8.89
N TYR A 183 -22.92 -23.97 -7.86
CA TYR A 183 -24.27 -23.39 -7.88
C TYR A 183 -24.26 -21.88 -8.10
N LEU A 184 -23.41 -21.17 -7.35
CA LEU A 184 -23.30 -19.70 -7.39
C LEU A 184 -22.30 -19.21 -8.46
N GLY A 185 -21.54 -20.13 -9.07
CA GLY A 185 -20.41 -19.78 -9.90
C GLY A 185 -19.36 -18.99 -9.11
N PRO A 186 -18.72 -17.99 -9.72
CA PRO A 186 -17.75 -17.14 -9.04
C PRO A 186 -18.40 -15.97 -8.27
N ARG A 187 -19.75 -15.88 -8.18
CA ARG A 187 -20.52 -14.74 -7.63
C ARG A 187 -20.51 -14.67 -6.09
N LEU A 188 -19.36 -14.91 -5.47
CA LEU A 188 -19.26 -15.07 -4.03
C LEU A 188 -18.25 -14.13 -3.40
N LYS A 189 -18.43 -13.87 -2.11
CA LYS A 189 -17.35 -13.54 -1.18
C LYS A 189 -17.28 -14.63 -0.13
N SER A 190 -16.08 -14.90 0.33
CA SER A 190 -15.84 -15.83 1.42
C SER A 190 -15.41 -15.11 2.69
N GLY A 191 -15.54 -15.84 3.79
CA GLY A 191 -14.81 -15.59 5.01
C GLY A 191 -14.66 -16.88 5.79
N VAL A 192 -13.78 -16.88 6.79
CA VAL A 192 -13.40 -18.08 7.52
C VAL A 192 -13.46 -17.82 9.02
N VAL A 193 -13.98 -18.77 9.79
CA VAL A 193 -13.76 -18.84 11.24
C VAL A 193 -12.76 -19.96 11.51
N THR A 194 -11.61 -19.66 12.10
CA THR A 194 -10.70 -20.71 12.58
C THR A 194 -10.97 -21.02 14.05
N THR A 195 -10.72 -22.26 14.48
CA THR A 195 -11.07 -22.73 15.84
C THR A 195 -10.33 -24.01 16.24
N ASP A 196 -10.36 -24.34 17.54
CA ASP A 196 -9.93 -25.63 18.10
C ASP A 196 -11.10 -26.57 18.49
N ILE A 197 -12.37 -26.22 18.22
CA ILE A 197 -13.50 -27.14 18.44
C ILE A 197 -13.35 -28.40 17.58
N PRO A 198 -13.54 -29.61 18.14
CA PRO A 198 -13.50 -30.83 17.35
C PRO A 198 -14.70 -30.89 16.39
N MET A 199 -14.43 -31.12 15.10
CA MET A 199 -15.45 -31.24 14.06
C MET A 199 -15.01 -32.21 12.96
N THR A 200 -15.95 -32.93 12.34
CA THR A 200 -15.65 -33.67 11.11
C THR A 200 -15.46 -32.72 9.93
N HIS A 201 -14.60 -33.10 8.98
CA HIS A 201 -14.26 -32.29 7.81
C HIS A 201 -15.00 -32.78 6.57
N ASP A 202 -15.36 -31.82 5.72
CA ASP A 202 -15.80 -32.06 4.36
C ASP A 202 -14.63 -32.47 3.46
N LYS A 203 -14.94 -32.86 2.22
CA LYS A 203 -13.94 -33.27 1.22
C LYS A 203 -13.96 -32.30 0.03
N PRO A 204 -12.81 -32.09 -0.64
CA PRO A 204 -12.79 -31.42 -1.93
C PRO A 204 -13.77 -32.06 -2.92
N ILE A 205 -14.29 -31.25 -3.83
CA ILE A 205 -15.25 -31.66 -4.86
C ILE A 205 -14.60 -31.66 -6.25
N ASP A 206 -15.16 -32.45 -7.15
CA ASP A 206 -14.92 -32.42 -8.59
C ASP A 206 -16.28 -32.38 -9.28
N PHE A 207 -16.57 -31.27 -9.95
CA PHE A 207 -17.76 -31.07 -10.77
C PHE A 207 -17.39 -30.77 -12.22
N GLY A 208 -16.20 -31.20 -12.65
CA GLY A 208 -15.73 -31.05 -14.03
C GLY A 208 -15.29 -29.64 -14.41
N LEU A 209 -15.06 -28.74 -13.43
CA LEU A 209 -14.72 -27.35 -13.73
C LEU A 209 -13.39 -27.22 -14.47
N GLN A 210 -12.39 -28.05 -14.12
CA GLN A 210 -11.08 -27.99 -14.76
C GLN A 210 -11.20 -28.10 -16.29
N ASN A 211 -11.93 -29.11 -16.76
CA ASN A 211 -12.21 -29.33 -18.17
C ASN A 211 -12.98 -28.16 -18.80
N PHE A 212 -13.96 -27.62 -18.09
CA PHE A 212 -14.74 -26.48 -18.59
C PHE A 212 -13.87 -25.23 -18.75
N CYS A 213 -13.08 -24.88 -17.74
CA CYS A 213 -12.21 -23.71 -17.74
C CYS A 213 -11.05 -23.85 -18.74
N GLU A 214 -10.48 -25.04 -18.93
CA GLU A 214 -9.45 -25.29 -19.96
C GLU A 214 -9.94 -24.89 -21.37
N ASN A 215 -11.23 -25.04 -21.61
CA ASN A 215 -11.86 -24.80 -22.91
C ASN A 215 -12.62 -23.47 -23.02
N CYS A 216 -12.78 -22.73 -21.93
CA CYS A 216 -13.52 -21.46 -21.89
C CYS A 216 -12.62 -20.28 -21.51
N ASN A 217 -12.60 -19.25 -22.37
CA ASN A 217 -11.81 -18.02 -22.17
C ASN A 217 -12.66 -16.77 -21.92
N LYS A 218 -13.97 -16.92 -21.62
CA LYS A 218 -14.88 -15.76 -21.50
C LYS A 218 -14.43 -14.76 -20.42
N CYS A 219 -13.98 -15.22 -19.25
CA CYS A 219 -13.47 -14.31 -18.22
C CYS A 219 -12.16 -13.60 -18.63
N ALA A 220 -11.28 -14.26 -19.38
CA ALA A 220 -10.06 -13.67 -19.93
C ALA A 220 -10.39 -12.59 -20.96
N ARG A 221 -11.30 -12.90 -21.89
CA ARG A 221 -11.80 -12.00 -22.92
C ARG A 221 -12.43 -10.74 -22.35
N GLU A 222 -13.25 -10.89 -21.32
CA GLU A 222 -14.03 -9.78 -20.77
C GLU A 222 -13.28 -8.99 -19.68
N CYS A 223 -12.02 -9.34 -19.37
CA CYS A 223 -11.22 -8.66 -18.35
C CYS A 223 -10.73 -7.29 -18.86
N PRO A 224 -11.19 -6.15 -18.30
CA PRO A 224 -10.82 -4.83 -18.82
C PRO A 224 -9.32 -4.52 -18.72
N SER A 225 -8.63 -5.13 -17.76
CA SER A 225 -7.19 -4.94 -17.54
C SER A 225 -6.32 -5.99 -18.23
N GLY A 226 -6.93 -6.99 -18.89
CA GLY A 226 -6.20 -8.12 -19.47
C GLY A 226 -5.39 -8.92 -18.46
N ALA A 227 -5.84 -8.99 -17.20
CA ALA A 227 -5.11 -9.64 -16.11
C ALA A 227 -5.30 -11.17 -16.05
N ILE A 228 -6.33 -11.69 -16.70
CA ILE A 228 -6.68 -13.12 -16.65
C ILE A 228 -6.04 -13.83 -17.84
N THR A 229 -5.36 -14.95 -17.56
CA THR A 229 -4.67 -15.74 -18.59
C THR A 229 -5.65 -16.52 -19.48
N ALA A 230 -5.41 -16.47 -20.79
CA ALA A 230 -6.01 -17.37 -21.78
C ALA A 230 -5.20 -18.66 -21.96
N GLY A 231 -4.07 -18.80 -21.26
CA GLY A 231 -3.16 -19.94 -21.33
C GLY A 231 -3.56 -21.14 -20.47
N PRO A 232 -2.66 -22.13 -20.34
CA PRO A 232 -2.88 -23.32 -19.51
C PRO A 232 -2.77 -23.01 -18.01
N LYS A 233 -3.11 -23.99 -17.17
CA LYS A 233 -2.71 -23.98 -15.75
C LYS A 233 -1.23 -24.25 -15.63
N LEU A 234 -0.60 -23.56 -14.70
CA LEU A 234 0.83 -23.69 -14.41
C LEU A 234 1.06 -23.74 -12.91
N MET A 235 2.26 -24.16 -12.50
CA MET A 235 2.64 -24.28 -11.10
C MET A 235 3.08 -22.95 -10.51
N PHE A 236 2.44 -22.54 -9.41
CA PHE A 236 2.76 -21.34 -8.64
C PHE A 236 2.91 -21.71 -7.16
N ASN A 237 4.05 -21.40 -6.52
CA ASN A 237 4.30 -21.69 -5.10
C ASN A 237 3.94 -23.14 -4.67
N GLY A 238 4.16 -24.12 -5.55
CA GLY A 238 3.90 -25.53 -5.28
C GLY A 238 2.48 -26.03 -5.51
N TYR A 239 1.58 -25.21 -6.07
CA TYR A 239 0.22 -25.63 -6.47
C TYR A 239 -0.11 -25.22 -7.91
N GLU A 240 -1.06 -25.94 -8.52
CA GLU A 240 -1.50 -25.71 -9.90
C GLU A 240 -2.62 -24.65 -9.96
N ILE A 241 -2.49 -23.64 -10.83
CA ILE A 241 -3.45 -22.54 -10.96
C ILE A 241 -3.39 -21.86 -12.34
N TRP A 242 -4.50 -21.26 -12.78
CA TRP A 242 -4.47 -20.20 -13.80
C TRP A 242 -4.10 -18.87 -13.15
N LYS A 243 -2.81 -18.61 -12.94
CA LYS A 243 -2.40 -17.42 -12.19
C LYS A 243 -2.69 -16.13 -12.97
N SER A 244 -3.49 -15.25 -12.37
CA SER A 244 -3.80 -13.90 -12.83
C SER A 244 -2.65 -12.93 -12.54
N ASP A 245 -2.51 -11.90 -13.38
CA ASP A 245 -1.66 -10.73 -13.10
C ASP A 245 -2.34 -9.85 -12.04
N SER A 246 -2.04 -10.16 -10.78
CA SER A 246 -2.61 -9.49 -9.61
C SER A 246 -2.30 -7.98 -9.59
N GLN A 247 -1.15 -7.55 -10.15
CA GLN A 247 -0.78 -6.14 -10.23
C GLN A 247 -1.70 -5.40 -11.21
N LYS A 248 -1.88 -5.91 -12.45
CA LYS A 248 -2.83 -5.33 -13.43
C LYS A 248 -4.25 -5.25 -12.87
N CYS A 249 -4.71 -6.32 -12.22
CA CYS A 249 -6.04 -6.37 -11.61
C CYS A 249 -6.20 -5.34 -10.49
N ALA A 250 -5.22 -5.26 -9.57
CA ALA A 250 -5.23 -4.29 -8.47
C ALA A 250 -5.20 -2.85 -8.99
N THR A 251 -4.33 -2.55 -9.95
CA THR A 251 -4.26 -1.25 -10.62
C THR A 251 -5.63 -0.82 -11.13
N TYR A 252 -6.25 -1.64 -11.99
CA TYR A 252 -7.55 -1.30 -12.56
C TYR A 252 -8.64 -1.11 -11.50
N ARG A 253 -8.69 -1.99 -10.50
CA ARG A 253 -9.69 -1.90 -9.42
C ARG A 253 -9.54 -0.61 -8.61
N ILE A 254 -8.31 -0.19 -8.33
CA ILE A 254 -8.04 1.01 -7.52
C ILE A 254 -8.28 2.29 -8.32
N THR A 255 -7.91 2.32 -9.60
CA THR A 255 -7.83 3.57 -10.38
C THR A 255 -8.95 3.78 -11.39
N THR A 256 -9.85 2.81 -11.60
CA THR A 256 -10.96 2.97 -12.56
C THR A 256 -11.77 4.25 -12.32
N GLU A 257 -11.88 5.10 -13.34
CA GLU A 257 -12.55 6.40 -13.22
C GLU A 257 -14.06 6.29 -13.40
N GLY A 258 -14.53 5.44 -14.33
CA GLY A 258 -15.94 5.27 -14.69
C GLY A 258 -16.76 4.38 -13.73
N GLY A 259 -16.22 4.07 -12.55
CA GLY A 259 -16.88 3.20 -11.57
C GLY A 259 -16.08 3.08 -10.27
N ALA A 260 -16.38 2.04 -9.48
CA ALA A 260 -15.72 1.80 -8.21
C ALA A 260 -15.37 0.31 -8.04
N MET A 261 -14.07 -0.01 -8.13
CA MET A 261 -13.54 -1.37 -8.19
C MET A 261 -14.02 -2.15 -9.43
N CYS A 262 -13.75 -3.45 -9.46
CA CYS A 262 -14.16 -4.34 -10.54
C CYS A 262 -14.40 -5.75 -10.02
N GLY A 263 -15.39 -6.40 -10.62
CA GLY A 263 -15.82 -7.78 -10.44
C GLY A 263 -16.38 -8.37 -11.75
N ARG A 264 -16.03 -7.80 -12.90
CA ARG A 264 -16.58 -8.17 -14.22
C ARG A 264 -16.35 -9.63 -14.59
N CYS A 265 -15.23 -10.22 -14.19
CA CYS A 265 -14.94 -11.65 -14.40
C CYS A 265 -15.99 -12.57 -13.76
N MET A 266 -16.60 -12.14 -12.63
CA MET A 266 -17.68 -12.90 -11.99
C MET A 266 -18.97 -12.80 -12.81
N LYS A 267 -19.30 -11.58 -13.25
CA LYS A 267 -20.49 -11.30 -14.06
C LYS A 267 -20.54 -12.13 -15.34
N THR A 268 -19.43 -12.16 -16.07
CA THR A 268 -19.39 -12.74 -17.42
C THR A 268 -19.12 -14.24 -17.44
N CYS A 269 -18.87 -14.87 -16.29
CA CYS A 269 -18.67 -16.30 -16.24
C CYS A 269 -19.97 -17.05 -16.59
N PRO A 270 -19.94 -18.08 -17.47
CA PRO A 270 -21.13 -18.88 -17.78
C PRO A 270 -21.75 -19.61 -16.57
N TRP A 271 -21.00 -19.74 -15.48
CA TRP A 271 -21.49 -20.34 -14.22
C TRP A 271 -22.20 -19.33 -13.31
N ASN A 272 -22.20 -18.04 -13.66
CA ASN A 272 -22.99 -17.03 -12.97
C ASN A 272 -24.46 -17.14 -13.41
N LEU A 273 -25.21 -18.00 -12.73
CA LEU A 273 -26.55 -18.44 -13.12
C LEU A 273 -27.62 -17.94 -12.16
N GLU A 274 -28.84 -17.72 -12.66
CA GLU A 274 -30.01 -17.24 -11.88
C GLU A 274 -30.67 -18.36 -11.07
N GLY A 275 -31.02 -19.46 -11.74
CA GLY A 275 -31.88 -20.49 -11.17
C GLY A 275 -31.16 -21.80 -10.84
N LEU A 276 -31.62 -22.50 -9.79
CA LEU A 276 -31.16 -23.86 -9.48
C LEU A 276 -31.72 -24.88 -10.48
N PHE A 277 -33.04 -24.86 -10.72
CA PHE A 277 -33.72 -25.85 -11.56
C PHE A 277 -33.67 -25.55 -13.05
N SER A 278 -33.90 -24.28 -13.45
CA SER A 278 -33.89 -23.88 -14.86
C SER A 278 -32.53 -24.11 -15.53
N GLU A 279 -31.45 -24.00 -14.75
CA GLU A 279 -30.08 -24.14 -15.23
C GLU A 279 -29.48 -25.51 -14.91
N ALA A 280 -30.26 -26.44 -14.32
CA ALA A 280 -29.80 -27.80 -14.05
C ALA A 280 -29.30 -28.53 -15.32
N PRO A 281 -29.95 -28.40 -16.49
CA PRO A 281 -29.44 -28.99 -17.73
C PRO A 281 -28.07 -28.43 -18.15
N PHE A 282 -27.88 -27.11 -18.04
CA PHE A 282 -26.60 -26.46 -18.33
C PHE A 282 -25.51 -26.97 -17.39
N ARG A 283 -25.75 -26.96 -16.07
CA ARG A 283 -24.78 -27.43 -15.07
C ARG A 283 -24.42 -28.89 -15.31
N TRP A 284 -25.41 -29.75 -15.56
CA TRP A 284 -25.16 -31.16 -15.83
C TRP A 284 -24.28 -31.34 -17.08
N ALA A 285 -24.60 -30.67 -18.19
CA ALA A 285 -23.82 -30.75 -19.41
C ALA A 285 -22.40 -30.19 -19.23
N ALA A 286 -22.26 -29.03 -18.57
CA ALA A 286 -20.98 -28.39 -18.29
C ALA A 286 -20.08 -29.24 -17.38
N SER A 287 -20.67 -29.99 -16.44
CA SER A 287 -19.95 -30.84 -15.49
C SER A 287 -19.56 -32.20 -16.08
N ASN A 288 -20.42 -32.77 -16.94
CA ASN A 288 -20.29 -34.18 -17.37
C ASN A 288 -19.83 -34.34 -18.82
N ILE A 289 -19.87 -33.30 -19.65
CA ILE A 289 -19.56 -33.38 -21.08
C ILE A 289 -18.48 -32.35 -21.45
N PRO A 290 -17.20 -32.63 -21.20
CA PRO A 290 -16.07 -31.71 -21.44
C PRO A 290 -16.06 -31.06 -22.83
N LYS A 291 -16.42 -31.84 -23.86
CA LYS A 291 -16.47 -31.37 -25.26
C LYS A 291 -17.48 -30.24 -25.51
N LEU A 292 -18.44 -30.05 -24.60
CA LEU A 292 -19.44 -28.99 -24.71
C LEU A 292 -19.01 -27.66 -24.10
N ALA A 293 -17.87 -27.55 -23.43
CA ALA A 293 -17.44 -26.30 -22.78
C ALA A 293 -17.39 -25.09 -23.75
N GLN A 294 -16.76 -25.25 -24.93
CA GLN A 294 -16.74 -24.20 -25.96
C GLN A 294 -18.13 -23.92 -26.57
N PRO A 295 -18.89 -24.93 -27.04
CA PRO A 295 -20.27 -24.72 -27.49
C PRO A 295 -21.17 -24.03 -26.46
N LEU A 296 -21.08 -24.41 -25.18
CA LEU A 296 -21.86 -23.83 -24.09
C LEU A 296 -21.46 -22.38 -23.83
N ALA A 297 -20.16 -22.05 -23.85
CA ALA A 297 -19.70 -20.67 -23.72
C ALA A 297 -20.16 -19.80 -24.91
N LYS A 298 -20.17 -20.34 -26.14
CA LYS A 298 -20.71 -19.66 -27.32
C LYS A 298 -22.22 -19.47 -27.23
N LEU A 299 -22.96 -20.49 -26.76
CA LEU A 299 -24.40 -20.39 -26.53
C LEU A 299 -24.70 -19.31 -25.48
N ASP A 300 -23.93 -19.27 -24.40
CA ASP A 300 -24.00 -18.25 -23.34
C ASP A 300 -23.83 -16.83 -23.91
N ASP A 301 -22.88 -16.63 -24.83
CA ASP A 301 -22.74 -15.36 -25.57
C ASP A 301 -23.90 -15.06 -26.52
N MET A 302 -24.43 -16.09 -27.21
CA MET A 302 -25.55 -15.94 -28.16
C MET A 302 -26.83 -15.49 -27.47
N VAL A 303 -27.12 -16.03 -26.28
CA VAL A 303 -28.29 -15.64 -25.47
C VAL A 303 -28.06 -14.34 -24.69
N GLY A 304 -26.89 -13.71 -24.82
CA GLY A 304 -26.59 -12.40 -24.21
C GLY A 304 -26.24 -12.45 -22.72
N ARG A 305 -25.96 -13.63 -22.14
CA ARG A 305 -25.61 -13.75 -20.73
C ARG A 305 -24.28 -13.07 -20.44
N GLY A 306 -24.25 -12.30 -19.35
CA GLY A 306 -23.13 -11.43 -19.00
C GLY A 306 -23.12 -10.08 -19.73
N GLY A 307 -24.12 -9.79 -20.57
CA GLY A 307 -24.38 -8.45 -21.10
C GLY A 307 -25.05 -7.53 -20.06
N LEU A 308 -25.45 -6.33 -20.48
CA LEU A 308 -26.15 -5.37 -19.61
C LEU A 308 -27.67 -5.64 -19.61
N ASN A 309 -28.27 -5.63 -18.43
CA ASN A 309 -29.73 -5.67 -18.26
C ASN A 309 -30.22 -4.42 -17.55
N ASP A 310 -30.58 -3.38 -18.30
CA ASP A 310 -30.95 -2.07 -17.72
C ASP A 310 -32.20 -2.13 -16.82
N VAL A 311 -33.07 -3.13 -16.97
CA VAL A 311 -34.21 -3.35 -16.06
C VAL A 311 -33.74 -3.61 -14.63
N LYS A 312 -32.55 -4.19 -14.47
CA LYS A 312 -31.96 -4.51 -13.17
C LYS A 312 -31.06 -3.40 -12.62
N LYS A 313 -30.81 -2.32 -13.37
CA LYS A 313 -30.02 -1.17 -12.92
C LYS A 313 -30.86 -0.27 -12.01
N TRP A 314 -30.84 -0.55 -10.71
CA TRP A 314 -31.63 0.18 -9.71
C TRP A 314 -30.87 1.31 -9.00
N TRP A 315 -29.55 1.39 -9.14
CA TRP A 315 -28.71 2.36 -8.41
C TRP A 315 -28.42 3.64 -9.20
N TRP A 316 -27.99 4.66 -8.47
CA TRP A 316 -27.52 5.94 -9.02
C TRP A 316 -26.03 5.91 -9.33
N ASP A 317 -25.65 6.60 -10.40
CA ASP A 317 -24.27 6.78 -10.82
C ASP A 317 -23.70 8.03 -10.13
N ILE A 318 -23.36 7.87 -8.86
CA ILE A 318 -22.84 8.93 -7.99
C ILE A 318 -21.44 8.62 -7.51
N GLU A 319 -20.62 9.65 -7.38
CA GLU A 319 -19.25 9.57 -6.90
C GLU A 319 -18.98 10.56 -5.77
N LEU A 320 -17.96 10.26 -4.97
CA LEU A 320 -17.50 11.10 -3.87
C LEU A 320 -16.71 12.31 -4.41
N TYR A 321 -17.10 13.52 -4.01
CA TYR A 321 -16.41 14.77 -4.34
C TYR A 321 -15.48 15.19 -3.19
N GLU A 322 -14.59 16.14 -3.44
CA GLU A 322 -13.58 16.65 -2.51
C GLU A 322 -14.20 17.31 -1.27
N ASP A 323 -15.42 17.85 -1.40
CA ASP A 323 -16.22 18.39 -0.30
C ASP A 323 -16.87 17.30 0.59
N GLY A 324 -16.68 16.02 0.26
CA GLY A 324 -17.25 14.88 0.96
C GLY A 324 -18.68 14.51 0.54
N GLY A 325 -19.30 15.28 -0.36
CA GLY A 325 -20.62 15.00 -0.90
C GLY A 325 -20.61 13.95 -2.01
N TYR A 326 -21.72 13.23 -2.19
CA TYR A 326 -21.92 12.36 -3.35
C TYR A 326 -22.79 13.05 -4.39
N LYS A 327 -22.30 13.15 -5.62
CA LYS A 327 -22.95 13.85 -6.74
C LYS A 327 -22.82 13.02 -8.02
N PRO A 328 -23.54 13.34 -9.11
CA PRO A 328 -23.40 12.63 -10.37
C PRO A 328 -21.95 12.50 -10.83
N ALA A 329 -21.60 11.33 -11.36
CA ALA A 329 -20.25 11.04 -11.84
C ALA A 329 -19.77 12.04 -12.90
N ARG A 330 -18.56 12.57 -12.76
CA ARG A 330 -17.92 13.50 -13.71
C ARG A 330 -17.45 12.80 -14.98
N LYS A 331 -17.03 11.54 -14.86
CA LYS A 331 -16.42 10.75 -15.92
C LYS A 331 -17.46 9.82 -16.56
N PRO A 332 -17.29 9.44 -17.85
CA PRO A 332 -18.16 8.47 -18.48
C PRO A 332 -18.25 7.18 -17.67
N ILE A 333 -19.47 6.70 -17.44
CA ILE A 333 -19.73 5.50 -16.66
C ILE A 333 -19.28 4.28 -17.46
N ASN A 334 -18.61 3.34 -16.81
CA ASN A 334 -18.30 2.05 -17.40
C ASN A 334 -19.60 1.30 -17.71
N ARG A 335 -19.89 1.12 -19.00
CA ARG A 335 -21.04 0.35 -19.50
C ARG A 335 -20.58 -0.59 -20.60
N ARG A 336 -20.00 -1.72 -20.19
CA ARG A 336 -19.36 -2.68 -21.09
C ARG A 336 -20.32 -3.82 -21.42
N ASP A 337 -20.73 -3.89 -22.68
CA ASP A 337 -21.39 -5.08 -23.22
C ASP A 337 -20.37 -6.19 -23.54
N LEU A 338 -20.82 -7.34 -24.04
CA LEU A 338 -19.99 -8.49 -24.38
C LEU A 338 -19.05 -8.20 -25.55
N SER A 339 -17.79 -8.60 -25.39
CA SER A 339 -16.74 -8.41 -26.40
C SER A 339 -16.69 -9.63 -27.33
N LYS A 340 -17.80 -9.98 -27.98
CA LYS A 340 -18.00 -11.28 -28.67
C LYS A 340 -16.98 -11.59 -29.77
N ASN A 341 -16.41 -10.56 -30.39
CA ASN A 341 -15.44 -10.68 -31.48
C ASN A 341 -13.98 -10.57 -31.02
N LEU A 342 -13.75 -10.33 -29.72
CA LEU A 342 -12.39 -10.24 -29.18
C LEU A 342 -11.85 -11.66 -28.99
N ASP A 343 -10.74 -11.94 -29.66
CA ASP A 343 -10.00 -13.18 -29.53
C ASP A 343 -8.71 -12.94 -28.74
N VAL A 344 -8.64 -13.48 -27.52
CA VAL A 344 -7.48 -13.32 -26.63
C VAL A 344 -6.54 -14.50 -26.82
N GLN A 345 -5.41 -14.23 -27.45
CA GLN A 345 -4.38 -15.23 -27.75
C GLN A 345 -3.33 -15.27 -26.63
N TYR A 346 -3.07 -16.46 -26.08
CA TYR A 346 -2.13 -16.62 -24.96
C TYR A 346 -0.72 -16.11 -25.30
N LYS A 347 -0.23 -16.40 -26.51
CA LYS A 347 1.09 -15.96 -27.00
C LYS A 347 1.28 -14.44 -27.06
N ASP A 348 0.18 -13.69 -27.10
CA ASP A 348 0.19 -12.23 -27.19
C ASP A 348 0.03 -11.58 -25.79
N GLN A 349 -0.14 -12.38 -24.72
CA GLN A 349 -0.27 -11.90 -23.36
C GLN A 349 1.07 -11.83 -22.64
N THR A 350 1.41 -10.64 -22.13
CA THR A 350 2.48 -10.46 -21.13
C THR A 350 1.85 -10.33 -19.75
N LEU A 351 2.09 -11.32 -18.87
CA LEU A 351 1.57 -11.39 -17.51
C LEU A 351 2.72 -11.46 -16.50
N ALA A 352 2.51 -10.87 -15.33
CA ALA A 352 3.46 -10.91 -14.22
C ALA A 352 2.89 -11.66 -13.01
N VAL A 353 3.75 -12.42 -12.32
CA VAL A 353 3.40 -13.10 -11.06
C VAL A 353 4.47 -12.89 -9.99
N TYR A 354 4.03 -12.94 -8.74
CA TYR A 354 4.86 -12.63 -7.58
C TYR A 354 4.89 -13.84 -6.64
N PRO A 355 5.68 -14.89 -6.97
CA PRO A 355 5.91 -16.03 -6.08
C PRO A 355 6.57 -15.60 -4.78
N ALA A 356 6.65 -16.50 -3.80
CA ALA A 356 7.07 -16.15 -2.44
C ALA A 356 8.45 -15.46 -2.35
N HIS A 357 9.38 -15.75 -3.26
CA HIS A 357 10.70 -15.11 -3.29
C HIS A 357 10.69 -13.68 -3.88
N LEU A 358 9.61 -13.28 -4.55
CA LEU A 358 9.37 -11.91 -5.04
C LEU A 358 8.30 -11.17 -4.21
N ALA A 359 7.78 -11.79 -3.14
CA ALA A 359 6.79 -11.18 -2.27
C ALA A 359 7.42 -10.05 -1.45
N PRO A 360 6.65 -8.99 -1.10
CA PRO A 360 7.15 -7.90 -0.29
C PRO A 360 7.60 -8.39 1.10
N HIS A 361 8.46 -7.61 1.73
CA HIS A 361 8.81 -7.82 3.13
C HIS A 361 7.57 -7.66 4.05
N PRO A 362 7.53 -8.24 5.27
CA PRO A 362 6.29 -8.29 6.05
C PRO A 362 5.99 -6.97 6.80
N TRP A 363 6.94 -6.03 6.80
CA TRP A 363 6.83 -4.78 7.53
C TRP A 363 6.02 -3.73 6.77
N PRO A 364 5.30 -2.84 7.47
CA PRO A 364 4.44 -1.82 6.85
C PRO A 364 5.27 -0.64 6.31
N TYR A 365 6.11 -0.92 5.32
CA TYR A 365 6.98 0.01 4.63
C TYR A 365 6.89 -0.27 3.11
N PRO A 366 7.05 0.74 2.23
CA PRO A 366 6.97 0.49 0.80
C PRO A 366 8.02 -0.49 0.30
N PHE A 367 7.59 -1.47 -0.50
CA PHE A 367 8.45 -2.38 -1.26
C PHE A 367 8.08 -2.26 -2.75
N PRO A 368 8.81 -1.47 -3.54
CA PRO A 368 8.50 -1.29 -4.96
C PRO A 368 8.45 -2.64 -5.70
N MET A 369 7.35 -2.89 -6.42
CA MET A 369 7.19 -4.14 -7.17
C MET A 369 8.08 -4.14 -8.42
N ASP A 370 8.84 -5.21 -8.62
CA ASP A 370 9.66 -5.43 -9.83
C ASP A 370 8.86 -6.24 -10.85
N ARG A 371 8.27 -5.55 -11.83
CA ARG A 371 7.38 -6.18 -12.80
C ARG A 371 8.14 -7.03 -13.82
N GLU A 372 9.34 -6.63 -14.23
CA GLU A 372 10.14 -7.42 -15.18
C GLU A 372 10.55 -8.76 -14.55
N LYS A 373 10.95 -8.78 -13.27
CA LYS A 373 11.12 -10.04 -12.54
C LYS A 373 9.82 -10.83 -12.43
N GLY A 374 8.69 -10.15 -12.23
CA GLY A 374 7.38 -10.80 -12.21
C GLY A 374 6.99 -11.44 -13.55
N ILE A 375 7.35 -10.82 -14.68
CA ILE A 375 7.15 -11.36 -16.04
C ILE A 375 8.05 -12.57 -16.25
N ALA A 376 9.34 -12.45 -15.95
CA ALA A 376 10.29 -13.56 -16.03
C ALA A 376 9.85 -14.74 -15.15
N ALA A 377 9.30 -14.47 -13.96
CA ALA A 377 8.75 -15.49 -13.08
C ALA A 377 7.52 -16.19 -13.68
N TYR A 378 6.66 -15.47 -14.42
CA TYR A 378 5.52 -16.07 -15.12
C TYR A 378 5.98 -16.98 -16.25
N GLU A 379 6.94 -16.52 -17.06
CA GLU A 379 7.52 -17.28 -18.18
C GLU A 379 8.25 -18.55 -17.71
N ALA A 380 8.85 -18.50 -16.52
CA ALA A 380 9.53 -19.64 -15.89
C ALA A 380 8.56 -20.66 -15.27
N MET A 381 7.25 -20.39 -15.18
CA MET A 381 6.30 -21.34 -14.61
C MET A 381 6.19 -22.60 -15.47
N ILE A 382 6.16 -23.76 -14.83
CA ILE A 382 6.09 -25.07 -15.48
C ILE A 382 4.70 -25.71 -15.34
N THR A 383 4.44 -26.72 -16.17
CA THR A 383 3.21 -27.52 -16.07
C THR A 383 3.24 -28.41 -14.84
N ALA A 384 2.06 -28.85 -14.38
CA ALA A 384 1.97 -29.82 -13.28
C ALA A 384 2.64 -31.17 -13.60
N GLU A 385 2.67 -31.58 -14.87
CA GLU A 385 3.36 -32.79 -15.32
C GLU A 385 4.88 -32.67 -15.15
N GLU A 386 5.47 -31.58 -15.66
CA GLU A 386 6.91 -31.34 -15.53
C GLU A 386 7.31 -31.17 -14.05
N TYR A 387 6.48 -30.51 -13.25
CA TYR A 387 6.73 -30.37 -11.82
C TYR A 387 6.75 -31.73 -11.09
N ARG A 388 5.81 -32.63 -11.39
CA ARG A 388 5.81 -34.00 -10.83
C ARG A 388 7.05 -34.78 -11.28
N LYS A 389 7.45 -34.64 -12.55
CA LYS A 389 8.67 -35.26 -13.07
C LYS A 389 9.91 -34.76 -12.33
N GLN A 390 10.04 -33.47 -12.10
CA GLN A 390 11.16 -32.89 -11.34
C GLN A 390 11.19 -33.38 -9.89
N ILE A 391 10.04 -33.58 -9.23
CA ILE A 391 9.97 -34.19 -7.89
C ILE A 391 10.51 -35.62 -7.91
N VAL A 392 10.02 -36.45 -8.86
CA VAL A 392 10.42 -37.86 -8.98
C VAL A 392 11.92 -37.98 -9.25
N ASP A 393 12.46 -37.09 -10.09
CA ASP A 393 13.87 -37.08 -10.45
C ASP A 393 14.78 -36.46 -9.37
N GLY A 394 14.22 -35.95 -8.26
CA GLY A 394 14.97 -35.24 -7.22
C GLY A 394 15.59 -33.92 -7.68
N ARG A 395 15.06 -33.33 -8.77
CA ARG A 395 15.54 -32.10 -9.40
C ARG A 395 14.81 -30.84 -8.92
N LEU A 396 13.70 -31.00 -8.20
CA LEU A 396 12.90 -29.88 -7.75
C LEU A 396 13.47 -29.29 -6.45
N ASP A 397 13.82 -28.00 -6.49
CA ASP A 397 14.01 -27.21 -5.28
C ASP A 397 12.71 -27.19 -4.45
N PRO A 398 12.77 -27.07 -3.11
CA PRO A 398 11.56 -26.91 -2.32
C PRO A 398 10.70 -25.76 -2.87
N PRO A 399 9.35 -25.86 -2.82
CA PRO A 399 8.45 -24.80 -3.28
C PRO A 399 8.92 -23.47 -2.71
N HIS A 400 8.87 -22.39 -3.52
CA HIS A 400 9.34 -21.07 -3.08
C HIS A 400 8.85 -20.78 -1.66
N LYS A 401 9.79 -20.75 -0.72
CA LYS A 401 9.52 -20.39 0.66
C LYS A 401 9.81 -18.91 0.82
N TYR A 402 8.87 -18.22 1.42
CA TYR A 402 9.10 -16.86 1.83
C TYR A 402 10.21 -16.83 2.88
N SER A 403 11.21 -15.96 2.67
CA SER A 403 12.18 -15.62 3.70
C SER A 403 12.31 -14.11 3.78
N ALA A 404 12.18 -13.56 5.00
CA ALA A 404 12.54 -12.18 5.27
C ALA A 404 14.07 -12.13 5.44
N SER A 405 14.81 -12.21 4.34
CA SER A 405 16.28 -12.30 4.35
C SER A 405 16.99 -10.98 4.70
N GLY A 406 16.25 -9.90 4.92
CA GLY A 406 16.76 -8.58 5.31
C GLY A 406 16.45 -8.20 6.75
N GLN A 407 17.14 -7.19 7.26
CA GLN A 407 16.71 -6.51 8.48
C GLN A 407 15.45 -5.69 8.21
N SER A 408 14.61 -5.51 9.23
CA SER A 408 13.44 -4.64 9.10
C SER A 408 13.89 -3.22 8.68
N PRO A 409 13.25 -2.62 7.64
CA PRO A 409 13.52 -1.24 7.25
C PRO A 409 12.94 -0.24 8.25
N VAL A 410 12.10 -0.73 9.17
CA VAL A 410 11.44 0.05 10.22
C VAL A 410 11.84 -0.46 11.61
N VAL A 411 11.73 0.44 12.58
CA VAL A 411 11.83 0.15 14.00
C VAL A 411 10.44 0.35 14.58
N ARG A 412 9.99 -0.64 15.35
CA ARG A 412 8.74 -0.53 16.12
C ARG A 412 9.05 0.17 17.44
N VAL A 413 8.40 1.29 17.68
CA VAL A 413 8.63 2.15 18.84
C VAL A 413 7.32 2.49 19.54
N GLU A 414 7.41 2.93 20.78
CA GLU A 414 6.28 3.49 21.54
C GLU A 414 6.45 5.00 21.64
N VAL A 415 5.35 5.74 21.47
CA VAL A 415 5.29 7.16 21.82
C VAL A 415 5.42 7.29 23.34
N SER A 416 6.59 7.67 23.84
CA SER A 416 6.84 7.83 25.28
C SER A 416 6.28 9.14 25.81
N ARG A 417 6.31 10.20 25.00
CA ARG A 417 5.85 11.54 25.38
C ARG A 417 5.18 12.25 24.20
N VAL A 418 4.14 13.00 24.52
CA VAL A 418 3.47 13.95 23.62
C VAL A 418 3.38 15.28 24.34
N GLU A 419 4.08 16.30 23.83
CA GLU A 419 4.10 17.63 24.43
C GLU A 419 3.62 18.66 23.41
N LYS A 420 2.44 19.23 23.67
CA LYS A 420 1.91 20.32 22.86
C LYS A 420 2.66 21.61 23.23
N MET A 421 3.57 22.04 22.36
CA MET A 421 4.44 23.19 22.60
C MET A 421 3.75 24.51 22.27
N THR A 422 2.96 24.52 21.18
CA THR A 422 2.15 25.67 20.76
C THR A 422 0.77 25.17 20.29
N GLU A 423 -0.08 26.06 19.77
CA GLU A 423 -1.35 25.63 19.16
C GLU A 423 -1.15 24.61 18.02
N ASP A 424 -0.09 24.82 17.23
CA ASP A 424 0.17 24.09 15.99
C ASP A 424 1.39 23.16 16.04
N ILE A 425 2.25 23.24 17.05
CA ILE A 425 3.46 22.41 17.15
C ILE A 425 3.36 21.45 18.33
N THR A 426 3.53 20.16 18.04
CA THR A 426 3.61 19.10 19.06
C THR A 426 4.94 18.37 18.94
N LYS A 427 5.63 18.21 20.08
CA LYS A 427 6.84 17.41 20.23
C LYS A 427 6.47 15.98 20.57
N TYR A 428 7.13 15.03 19.93
CA TYR A 428 6.96 13.60 20.18
C TYR A 428 8.30 12.99 20.53
N GLU A 429 8.28 12.14 21.55
CA GLU A 429 9.39 11.28 21.92
C GLU A 429 9.01 9.82 21.66
N PHE A 430 9.97 9.05 21.14
CA PHE A 430 9.83 7.63 20.88
C PHE A 430 10.90 6.85 21.59
N LYS A 431 10.52 5.71 22.19
CA LYS A 431 11.44 4.75 22.80
C LYS A 431 11.24 3.35 22.20
N SER A 432 12.25 2.49 22.36
CA SER A 432 12.11 1.06 22.05
C SER A 432 11.04 0.41 22.95
N LEU A 433 10.43 -0.66 22.45
CA LEU A 433 9.40 -1.39 23.21
C LEU A 433 9.97 -2.19 24.39
N ASP A 434 11.23 -2.60 24.29
CA ASP A 434 11.95 -3.45 25.25
C ASP A 434 12.93 -2.66 26.14
N GLY A 435 13.04 -1.35 25.94
CA GLY A 435 13.97 -0.48 26.67
C GLY A 435 15.41 -0.54 26.16
N SER A 436 15.69 -1.26 25.06
CA SER A 436 17.00 -1.25 24.41
C SER A 436 17.33 0.11 23.78
N ALA A 437 18.62 0.38 23.61
CA ALA A 437 19.06 1.59 22.90
C ALA A 437 18.60 1.57 21.43
N LEU A 438 17.98 2.65 20.99
CA LEU A 438 17.62 2.88 19.60
C LEU A 438 18.88 2.93 18.70
N PRO A 439 18.75 2.74 17.38
CA PRO A 439 19.88 2.83 16.46
C PRO A 439 20.68 4.14 16.59
N GLU A 440 21.92 4.14 16.11
CA GLU A 440 22.73 5.36 16.07
C GLU A 440 22.26 6.28 14.94
N TRP A 441 22.42 7.58 15.14
CA TRP A 441 22.08 8.60 14.15
C TRP A 441 23.01 9.80 14.25
N SER A 442 23.11 10.57 13.17
CA SER A 442 23.89 11.79 13.09
C SER A 442 22.99 13.02 13.01
N ALA A 443 23.45 14.15 13.53
CA ALA A 443 22.72 15.41 13.45
C ALA A 443 22.36 15.74 11.98
N GLY A 444 21.15 16.26 11.77
CA GLY A 444 20.56 16.47 10.44
C GLY A 444 19.70 15.32 9.93
N ALA A 445 19.72 14.15 10.59
CA ALA A 445 18.87 13.04 10.18
C ALA A 445 17.37 13.29 10.42
N HIS A 446 16.53 12.62 9.63
CA HIS A 446 15.09 12.55 9.80
C HIS A 446 14.61 11.10 10.00
N LEU A 447 13.38 10.98 10.51
CA LEU A 447 12.64 9.72 10.59
C LEU A 447 11.45 9.74 9.65
N ASP A 448 11.19 8.60 9.01
CA ASP A 448 9.92 8.38 8.35
C ASP A 448 8.94 7.76 9.32
N VAL A 449 7.92 8.50 9.67
CA VAL A 449 6.86 8.03 10.55
C VAL A 449 5.74 7.47 9.70
N LEU A 450 5.41 6.19 9.91
CA LEU A 450 4.20 5.59 9.40
C LEU A 450 3.01 6.06 10.26
N VAL A 451 2.40 7.17 9.86
CA VAL A 451 1.22 7.74 10.53
C VAL A 451 -0.01 6.86 10.30
N ALA A 452 -0.14 6.32 9.09
CA ALA A 452 -1.13 5.35 8.65
C ALA A 452 -0.56 4.61 7.42
N PRO A 453 -1.12 3.47 6.97
CA PRO A 453 -0.65 2.76 5.76
C PRO A 453 -0.51 3.67 4.52
N GLU A 454 -1.34 4.70 4.41
CA GLU A 454 -1.31 5.69 3.33
C GLU A 454 -0.35 6.88 3.57
N PHE A 455 0.12 7.08 4.81
CA PHE A 455 0.86 8.25 5.26
C PHE A 455 2.21 7.87 5.86
N LEU A 456 3.23 7.86 5.02
CA LEU A 456 4.63 7.91 5.44
C LEU A 456 5.10 9.37 5.38
N ARG A 457 5.59 9.94 6.49
CA ARG A 457 6.00 11.35 6.56
C ARG A 457 7.36 11.50 7.23
N GLN A 458 8.18 12.38 6.67
CA GLN A 458 9.51 12.71 7.18
C GLN A 458 9.40 13.79 8.25
N TYR A 459 10.12 13.61 9.34
CA TYR A 459 10.29 14.63 10.37
C TYR A 459 11.74 14.63 10.83
N SER A 460 12.41 15.79 10.71
CA SER A 460 13.79 15.95 11.17
C SER A 460 13.87 15.72 12.68
N MET A 461 14.92 15.01 13.09
CA MET A 461 15.18 14.71 14.48
C MET A 461 15.70 15.96 15.18
N SER A 462 15.23 16.17 16.42
CA SER A 462 15.47 17.38 17.22
C SER A 462 16.05 17.09 18.60
N GLY A 463 16.48 15.84 18.83
CA GLY A 463 17.11 15.42 20.08
C GLY A 463 18.63 15.51 20.03
N ASP A 464 19.28 15.05 21.10
CA ASP A 464 20.72 14.84 21.15
C ASP A 464 21.08 13.50 20.46
N PRO A 465 21.92 13.49 19.41
CA PRO A 465 22.39 12.25 18.77
C PRO A 465 23.07 11.25 19.72
N ALA A 466 23.65 11.71 20.83
CA ALA A 466 24.25 10.84 21.84
C ALA A 466 23.20 10.13 22.71
N ASN A 467 21.98 10.66 22.80
CA ASN A 467 20.89 10.01 23.54
C ASN A 467 20.19 8.97 22.67
N ARG A 468 20.45 7.70 22.97
CA ARG A 468 19.85 6.54 22.28
C ARG A 468 18.67 5.93 23.02
N GLU A 469 18.27 6.48 24.17
CA GLU A 469 17.07 6.03 24.88
C GLU A 469 15.80 6.55 24.20
N VAL A 470 15.89 7.73 23.58
CA VAL A 470 14.75 8.44 23.00
C VAL A 470 15.12 9.09 21.67
N TYR A 471 14.27 8.92 20.67
CA TYR A 471 14.23 9.77 19.49
C TYR A 471 13.19 10.88 19.66
N GLN A 472 13.53 12.11 19.25
CA GLN A 472 12.66 13.27 19.39
C GLN A 472 12.39 13.96 18.04
N ILE A 473 11.13 14.25 17.74
CA ILE A 473 10.71 15.03 16.56
C ILE A 473 9.73 16.14 16.94
N GLY A 474 9.68 17.18 16.11
CA GLY A 474 8.69 18.26 16.20
C GLY A 474 7.79 18.25 14.97
N VAL A 475 6.47 18.30 15.17
CA VAL A 475 5.49 18.26 14.08
C VAL A 475 4.61 19.47 14.09
N LEU A 476 4.74 20.28 13.03
CA LEU A 476 3.82 21.36 12.71
C LEU A 476 2.52 20.81 12.11
N LYS A 477 1.39 21.29 12.62
CA LYS A 477 0.05 20.98 12.12
C LYS A 477 -0.24 21.83 10.89
N GLU A 478 -0.30 21.19 9.73
CA GLU A 478 -0.63 21.87 8.48
C GLU A 478 -2.14 21.75 8.18
N GLU A 479 -2.84 22.88 8.18
CA GLU A 479 -4.29 22.89 7.93
C GLU A 479 -4.68 22.56 6.49
N THR A 480 -3.89 22.97 5.52
CA THR A 480 -4.14 22.73 4.09
C THR A 480 -3.27 21.60 3.52
N GLY A 481 -2.49 20.92 4.36
CA GLY A 481 -1.55 19.88 3.96
C GLY A 481 -2.22 18.54 3.59
N ARG A 482 -1.39 17.55 3.26
CA ARG A 482 -1.84 16.22 2.78
C ARG A 482 -2.56 15.34 3.81
N GLY A 483 -2.77 15.83 5.04
CA GLY A 483 -3.51 15.15 6.12
C GLY A 483 -2.68 14.34 7.13
N GLY A 484 -1.39 14.11 6.84
CA GLY A 484 -0.49 13.33 7.72
C GLY A 484 -0.27 14.00 9.08
N SER A 485 0.15 15.26 9.10
CA SER A 485 0.39 16.02 10.34
C SER A 485 -0.88 16.13 11.21
N LYS A 486 -2.03 16.46 10.62
CA LYS A 486 -3.33 16.46 11.33
C LYS A 486 -3.66 15.12 11.97
N THR A 487 -3.41 14.03 11.24
CA THR A 487 -3.69 12.69 11.75
C THR A 487 -2.79 12.37 12.93
N MET A 488 -1.51 12.72 12.85
CA MET A 488 -0.56 12.54 13.95
C MET A 488 -1.01 13.29 15.20
N HIS A 489 -1.31 14.59 15.08
CA HIS A 489 -1.85 15.43 16.17
C HIS A 489 -3.15 14.90 16.78
N ARG A 490 -3.95 14.14 16.02
CA ARG A 490 -5.21 13.56 16.50
C ARG A 490 -5.05 12.21 17.19
N ILE A 491 -4.16 11.33 16.70
CA ILE A 491 -4.16 9.91 17.10
C ILE A 491 -2.88 9.47 17.84
N PHE A 492 -1.81 10.27 17.81
CA PHE A 492 -0.57 9.95 18.51
C PHE A 492 -0.72 10.39 19.96
N THR A 493 -0.80 9.40 20.84
CA THR A 493 -0.95 9.54 22.29
C THR A 493 0.12 8.69 22.98
N PRO A 494 0.51 9.03 24.23
CA PRO A 494 1.48 8.21 24.96
C PRO A 494 1.06 6.74 25.02
N GLY A 495 2.02 5.82 24.88
CA GLY A 495 1.77 4.38 24.83
C GLY A 495 1.39 3.84 23.44
N ARG A 496 1.13 4.71 22.45
CA ARG A 496 0.84 4.25 21.08
C ARG A 496 2.08 3.61 20.46
N LYS A 497 1.92 2.39 19.94
CA LYS A 497 2.93 1.71 19.13
C LYS A 497 2.89 2.23 17.69
N VAL A 498 4.06 2.57 17.15
CA VAL A 498 4.21 3.12 15.79
C VAL A 498 5.42 2.49 15.10
N PHE A 499 5.43 2.53 13.78
CA PHE A 499 6.58 2.16 12.97
C PHE A 499 7.26 3.44 12.47
N ILE A 500 8.57 3.52 12.66
CA ILE A 500 9.41 4.57 12.11
C ILE A 500 10.51 3.95 11.25
N SER A 501 11.02 4.63 10.23
CA SER A 501 12.24 4.17 9.56
C SER A 501 13.42 4.16 10.53
N LYS A 502 14.50 3.50 10.13
CA LYS A 502 15.82 3.85 10.66
C LYS A 502 16.13 5.33 10.31
N PRO A 503 16.95 6.02 11.11
CA PRO A 503 17.40 7.39 10.80
C PRO A 503 18.04 7.46 9.41
N ILE A 504 17.65 8.45 8.62
CA ILE A 504 18.19 8.72 7.29
C ILE A 504 18.72 10.15 7.31
N ASN A 505 19.94 10.37 6.82
CA ASN A 505 20.53 11.71 6.79
C ASN A 505 20.86 12.12 5.35
N HIS A 506 20.32 13.25 4.93
CA HIS A 506 20.65 13.92 3.67
C HIS A 506 21.13 15.36 3.90
N PHE A 507 21.23 15.77 5.16
CA PHE A 507 21.61 17.11 5.60
C PHE A 507 22.75 16.99 6.59
N GLU A 508 23.91 16.52 6.10
CA GLU A 508 25.04 16.17 6.95
C GLU A 508 25.81 17.40 7.44
N LEU A 509 26.30 17.32 8.68
CA LEU A 509 27.14 18.35 9.28
C LEU A 509 28.59 18.19 8.84
N ASP A 510 29.20 19.25 8.32
CA ASP A 510 30.64 19.34 8.11
C ASP A 510 31.32 19.66 9.44
N GLU A 511 31.84 18.63 10.11
CA GLU A 511 32.53 18.76 11.39
C GLU A 511 33.93 19.40 11.26
N THR A 512 34.41 19.65 10.04
CA THR A 512 35.70 20.31 9.79
C THR A 512 35.61 21.83 9.83
N ALA A 513 34.40 22.40 9.76
CA ALA A 513 34.15 23.83 9.85
C ALA A 513 34.82 24.46 11.09
N SER A 514 35.35 25.67 10.92
CA SER A 514 35.94 26.49 11.99
C SER A 514 34.86 27.20 12.80
N LYS A 515 33.77 27.63 12.14
CA LYS A 515 32.57 28.19 12.75
C LYS A 515 31.31 27.80 11.97
N THR A 516 30.20 27.56 12.67
CA THR A 516 28.93 27.20 12.04
C THR A 516 27.78 28.13 12.47
N PHE A 517 27.05 28.68 11.52
CA PHE A 517 25.80 29.41 11.77
C PHE A 517 24.61 28.49 11.54
N LEU A 518 23.78 28.30 12.56
CA LEU A 518 22.58 27.45 12.51
C LEU A 518 21.34 28.34 12.45
N MET A 519 20.67 28.38 11.29
CA MET A 519 19.62 29.34 10.97
C MET A 519 18.25 28.63 10.87
N GLY A 520 17.50 28.58 11.98
CA GLY A 520 16.19 27.93 12.06
C GLY A 520 15.03 28.91 11.91
N GLY A 521 14.13 28.68 10.94
CA GLY A 521 12.88 29.44 10.78
C GLY A 521 11.65 28.58 11.14
N GLY A 522 10.86 29.00 12.13
CA GLY A 522 9.64 28.30 12.54
C GLY A 522 9.90 26.86 13.01
N ILE A 523 9.34 25.86 12.32
CA ILE A 523 9.61 24.45 12.65
C ILE A 523 10.96 23.95 12.11
N GLY A 524 11.60 24.68 11.19
CA GLY A 524 12.96 24.37 10.68
C GLY A 524 14.08 24.45 11.73
N ILE A 525 13.74 24.82 12.97
CA ILE A 525 14.62 24.73 14.13
C ILE A 525 15.02 23.30 14.50
N THR A 526 14.23 22.29 14.12
CA THR A 526 14.43 20.89 14.54
C THR A 526 15.81 20.32 14.17
N PRO A 527 16.28 20.33 12.90
CA PRO A 527 17.62 19.86 12.56
C PRO A 527 18.72 20.74 13.19
N MET A 528 18.47 22.03 13.36
CA MET A 528 19.42 22.97 13.97
C MET A 528 19.72 22.61 15.43
N ILE A 529 18.73 22.16 16.19
CA ILE A 529 18.92 21.69 17.57
C ILE A 529 19.87 20.49 17.59
N ALA A 530 19.69 19.52 16.70
CA ALA A 530 20.55 18.35 16.61
C ALA A 530 22.01 18.74 16.27
N PHE A 531 22.21 19.70 15.34
CA PHE A 531 23.54 20.22 15.04
C PHE A 531 24.17 20.93 16.23
N ALA A 532 23.41 21.74 16.97
CA ALA A 532 23.91 22.45 18.16
C ALA A 532 24.38 21.46 19.23
N HIS A 533 23.65 20.37 19.48
CA HIS A 533 24.11 19.28 20.36
C HIS A 533 25.45 18.71 19.90
N ARG A 534 25.57 18.36 18.60
CA ARG A 534 26.79 17.76 18.05
C ARG A 534 27.98 18.71 18.12
N LEU A 535 27.83 19.96 17.69
CA LEU A 535 28.89 20.96 17.71
C LEU A 535 29.33 21.30 19.14
N TYR A 536 28.40 21.34 20.09
CA TYR A 536 28.73 21.53 21.51
C TYR A 536 29.54 20.35 22.06
N ALA A 537 29.15 19.11 21.77
CA ALA A 537 29.88 17.91 22.18
C ALA A 537 31.31 17.85 21.59
N LEU A 538 31.51 18.40 20.39
CA LEU A 538 32.82 18.52 19.73
C LEU A 538 33.62 19.76 20.14
N ASN A 539 33.06 20.62 21.02
CA ASN A 539 33.63 21.91 21.40
C ASN A 539 33.96 22.82 20.19
N LYS A 540 33.10 22.81 19.17
CA LYS A 540 33.19 23.67 17.98
C LYS A 540 32.50 25.01 18.20
N GLU A 541 32.95 26.05 17.49
CA GLU A 541 32.31 27.37 17.53
C GLU A 541 31.03 27.37 16.69
N PHE A 542 29.92 27.84 17.28
CA PHE A 542 28.67 28.01 16.53
C PHE A 542 27.75 29.04 17.18
N GLU A 543 26.83 29.57 16.37
CA GLU A 543 25.72 30.42 16.80
C GLU A 543 24.42 29.84 16.26
N LEU A 544 23.38 29.79 17.09
CA LEU A 544 22.06 29.33 16.69
C LEU A 544 21.09 30.51 16.67
N HIS A 545 20.54 30.81 15.50
CA HIS A 545 19.56 31.88 15.29
C HIS A 545 18.19 31.26 15.06
N TYR A 546 17.27 31.49 16.00
CA TYR A 546 15.91 30.99 15.92
C TYR A 546 14.92 32.12 15.60
N SER A 547 14.30 32.04 14.43
CA SER A 547 13.36 33.04 13.93
C SER A 547 11.92 32.55 13.90
N SER A 548 10.98 33.36 14.38
CA SER A 548 9.53 33.10 14.29
C SER A 548 8.73 34.41 14.15
N SER A 549 7.42 34.30 13.90
CA SER A 549 6.52 35.47 13.88
C SER A 549 6.47 36.14 15.25
N HIS A 550 6.20 35.37 16.31
CA HIS A 550 6.19 35.79 17.70
C HIS A 550 6.60 34.60 18.59
N SER A 551 6.95 34.87 19.84
CA SER A 551 7.36 33.87 20.84
C SER A 551 6.32 32.76 21.03
N GLY A 552 5.03 33.09 21.10
CA GLY A 552 3.95 32.10 21.23
C GLY A 552 3.78 31.11 20.06
N ALA A 553 4.35 31.40 18.88
CA ALA A 553 4.37 30.51 17.72
C ALA A 553 5.69 29.72 17.60
N ALA A 554 6.68 30.03 18.44
CA ALA A 554 7.98 29.39 18.43
C ALA A 554 7.95 28.13 19.31
N GLY A 555 8.11 26.95 18.69
CA GLY A 555 8.32 25.70 19.43
C GLY A 555 9.70 25.66 20.09
N TYR A 556 9.93 24.75 21.04
CA TYR A 556 11.25 24.50 21.64
C TYR A 556 11.88 25.63 22.47
N LEU A 557 11.21 26.75 22.78
CA LEU A 557 11.81 27.81 23.62
C LEU A 557 12.27 27.29 24.99
N SER A 558 11.47 26.42 25.62
CA SER A 558 11.83 25.81 26.90
C SER A 558 13.01 24.84 26.77
N ASP A 559 13.03 24.04 25.70
CA ASP A 559 14.12 23.10 25.39
C ASP A 559 15.45 23.84 25.14
N LEU A 560 15.42 24.90 24.32
CA LEU A 560 16.58 25.73 23.99
C LEU A 560 17.13 26.46 25.22
N ALA A 561 16.27 26.94 26.11
CA ALA A 561 16.68 27.59 27.36
C ALA A 561 17.31 26.61 28.36
N ALA A 562 16.91 25.33 28.33
CA ALA A 562 17.45 24.27 29.19
C ALA A 562 18.73 23.63 28.63
N ALA A 563 19.06 23.88 27.36
CA ALA A 563 20.23 23.29 26.72
C ALA A 563 21.55 23.82 27.34
N PRO A 564 22.61 22.99 27.41
CA PRO A 564 23.90 23.43 27.96
C PRO A 564 24.58 24.52 27.11
N TRP A 565 24.13 24.70 25.86
CA TRP A 565 24.57 25.72 24.91
C TRP A 565 23.57 26.87 24.74
N ALA A 566 22.64 27.06 25.69
CA ALA A 566 21.61 28.11 25.64
C ALA A 566 22.18 29.52 25.44
N ASN A 567 23.40 29.78 25.92
CA ASN A 567 24.10 31.05 25.75
C ASN A 567 24.55 31.34 24.29
N ARG A 568 24.44 30.37 23.39
CA ARG A 568 24.74 30.49 21.95
C ARG A 568 23.47 30.68 21.10
N VAL A 569 22.30 30.82 21.74
CA VAL A 569 21.00 30.94 21.08
C VAL A 569 20.57 32.40 20.99
N HIS A 570 20.19 32.82 19.79
CA HIS A 570 19.70 34.16 19.47
C HIS A 570 18.27 34.07 18.93
N TYR A 571 17.32 34.67 19.63
CA TYR A 571 15.91 34.67 19.25
C TYR A 571 15.54 35.90 18.42
N HIS A 572 14.74 35.71 17.38
CA HIS A 572 14.28 36.75 16.46
C HIS A 572 12.77 36.63 16.22
N PHE A 573 11.99 37.50 16.86
CA PHE A 573 10.53 37.53 16.76
C PHE A 573 10.06 38.79 16.03
N SER A 574 9.66 38.59 14.76
CA SER A 574 9.40 39.71 13.85
C SER A 574 8.21 40.60 14.22
N GLN A 575 7.16 40.05 14.84
CA GLN A 575 5.99 40.83 15.32
C GLN A 575 6.28 41.54 16.65
N GLU A 576 7.35 41.16 17.35
CA GLU A 576 7.81 41.79 18.59
C GLU A 576 8.89 42.86 18.30
N GLY A 577 9.07 43.23 17.03
CA GLY A 577 10.03 44.26 16.60
C GLY A 577 11.48 43.78 16.49
N ASN A 578 11.75 42.48 16.67
CA ASN A 578 13.10 41.92 16.63
C ASN A 578 13.25 40.95 15.45
N ARG A 579 13.57 41.48 14.27
CA ARG A 579 13.83 40.66 13.07
C ARG A 579 15.33 40.42 12.91
N ALA A 580 15.70 39.19 12.55
CA ALA A 580 17.08 38.84 12.24
C ALA A 580 17.60 39.69 11.07
N ASP A 581 18.72 40.38 11.29
CA ASP A 581 19.49 41.06 10.25
C ASP A 581 20.58 40.11 9.76
N PHE A 582 20.27 39.34 8.71
CA PHE A 582 21.17 38.30 8.21
C PHE A 582 22.50 38.85 7.70
N ALA A 583 22.49 40.03 7.06
CA ALA A 583 23.70 40.67 6.56
C ALA A 583 24.63 41.11 7.70
N LYS A 584 24.07 41.47 8.85
CA LYS A 584 24.84 41.75 10.07
C LYS A 584 25.34 40.47 10.74
N ILE A 585 24.50 39.43 10.82
CA ILE A 585 24.82 38.15 11.47
C ILE A 585 25.96 37.45 10.74
N LEU A 586 25.89 37.36 9.40
CA LEU A 586 26.84 36.62 8.57
C LEU A 586 28.06 37.45 8.15
N ARG A 587 28.18 38.70 8.62
CA ARG A 587 29.23 39.61 8.17
C ARG A 587 30.62 39.07 8.49
N GLY A 588 31.56 39.31 7.56
CA GLY A 588 32.99 39.09 7.81
C GLY A 588 33.38 37.62 7.66
N TYR A 589 32.81 36.95 6.66
CA TYR A 589 33.15 35.57 6.30
C TYR A 589 34.66 35.32 6.36
N GLU A 590 35.03 34.24 7.05
CA GLU A 590 36.39 33.69 7.04
C GLU A 590 36.36 32.27 6.47
N GLN A 591 37.48 31.84 5.89
CA GLN A 591 37.59 30.51 5.32
C GLN A 591 37.28 29.42 6.36
N GLY A 592 36.38 28.50 5.99
CA GLY A 592 35.93 27.41 6.87
C GLY A 592 34.69 27.75 7.70
N TRP A 593 34.07 28.92 7.52
CA TRP A 593 32.74 29.21 8.07
C TRP A 593 31.65 28.57 7.23
N HIS A 594 30.66 27.95 7.89
CA HIS A 594 29.53 27.29 7.23
C HIS A 594 28.21 27.85 7.74
N VAL A 595 27.19 27.88 6.87
CA VAL A 595 25.81 28.24 7.23
C VAL A 595 24.91 27.04 6.96
N TYR A 596 24.15 26.63 7.96
CA TYR A 596 23.09 25.64 7.84
C TYR A 596 21.75 26.32 8.06
N LEU A 597 20.78 26.10 7.16
CA LEU A 597 19.48 26.77 7.25
C LEU A 597 18.31 25.85 6.90
N CYS A 598 17.20 26.04 7.62
CA CYS A 598 15.94 25.38 7.33
C CYS A 598 14.78 26.24 7.82
N GLY A 599 13.71 26.35 7.03
CA GLY A 599 12.52 27.12 7.39
C GLY A 599 11.61 27.40 6.19
N PRO A 600 10.68 28.37 6.31
CA PRO A 600 9.88 28.82 5.18
C PRO A 600 10.73 29.35 4.03
N HIS A 601 10.29 29.16 2.78
CA HIS A 601 11.07 29.51 1.58
C HIS A 601 11.64 30.94 1.61
N ARG A 602 10.81 31.95 1.89
CA ARG A 602 11.24 33.36 1.99
C ARG A 602 12.31 33.61 3.06
N TYR A 603 12.28 32.85 4.15
CA TYR A 603 13.30 32.94 5.20
C TYR A 603 14.63 32.40 4.68
N MET A 604 14.59 31.22 4.05
CA MET A 604 15.78 30.56 3.53
C MET A 604 16.44 31.37 2.41
N GLU A 605 15.66 31.88 1.45
CA GLU A 605 16.15 32.76 0.39
C GLU A 605 16.87 33.99 0.96
N GLY A 606 16.30 34.64 1.99
CA GLY A 606 16.91 35.78 2.63
C GLY A 606 18.26 35.47 3.31
N VAL A 607 18.41 34.28 3.90
CA VAL A 607 19.68 33.84 4.49
C VAL A 607 20.71 33.55 3.39
N VAL A 608 20.31 32.85 2.32
CA VAL A 608 21.18 32.52 1.18
C VAL A 608 21.70 33.81 0.52
N SER A 609 20.82 34.75 0.16
CA SER A 609 21.23 36.01 -0.46
C SER A 609 22.16 36.83 0.43
N ALA A 610 21.97 36.79 1.76
CA ALA A 610 22.86 37.47 2.69
C ALA A 610 24.24 36.81 2.77
N ALA A 611 24.30 35.46 2.76
CA ALA A 611 25.54 34.70 2.76
C ALA A 611 26.35 34.94 1.48
N GLU A 612 25.69 34.91 0.32
CA GLU A 612 26.29 35.20 -0.98
C GLU A 612 26.86 36.63 -1.03
N ALA A 613 26.09 37.62 -0.56
CA ALA A 613 26.49 39.02 -0.56
C ALA A 613 27.74 39.31 0.28
N VAL A 614 28.03 38.49 1.29
CA VAL A 614 29.21 38.62 2.17
C VAL A 614 30.32 37.63 1.83
N GLY A 615 30.17 36.85 0.77
CA GLY A 615 31.24 36.05 0.16
C GLY A 615 31.34 34.60 0.63
N PHE A 616 30.30 34.02 1.24
CA PHE A 616 30.28 32.58 1.50
C PHE A 616 30.31 31.80 0.17
N PRO A 617 31.22 30.82 0.01
CA PRO A 617 31.16 29.85 -1.08
C PRO A 617 29.87 29.02 -1.03
N GLU A 618 29.31 28.68 -2.19
CA GLU A 618 28.06 27.93 -2.30
C GLU A 618 28.10 26.58 -1.54
N ASP A 619 29.23 25.88 -1.57
CA ASP A 619 29.45 24.60 -0.89
C ASP A 619 29.55 24.70 0.65
N THR A 620 29.56 25.92 1.18
CA THR A 620 29.51 26.20 2.63
C THR A 620 28.12 26.64 3.11
N VAL A 621 27.14 26.77 2.19
CA VAL A 621 25.74 27.12 2.47
C VAL A 621 24.86 25.88 2.28
N HIS A 622 24.47 25.29 3.40
CA HIS A 622 23.73 24.02 3.47
C HIS A 622 22.27 24.30 3.80
N LEU A 623 21.34 23.67 3.08
CA LEU A 623 19.91 23.91 3.28
C LEU A 623 19.05 22.65 3.15
N GLU A 624 17.97 22.60 3.92
CA GLU A 624 16.96 21.54 3.89
C GLU A 624 15.56 22.14 3.69
N TYR A 625 14.79 21.59 2.74
CA TYR A 625 13.41 22.00 2.46
C TYR A 625 12.39 21.04 3.10
N PHE A 626 11.49 21.56 3.93
CA PHE A 626 10.35 20.80 4.45
C PHE A 626 9.14 20.79 3.52
N SER A 627 9.05 21.77 2.65
CA SER A 627 8.01 21.90 1.64
C SER A 627 8.64 22.33 0.33
N THR A 628 8.04 21.93 -0.79
CA THR A 628 8.43 22.44 -2.10
C THR A 628 8.29 23.96 -2.15
N PRO A 629 9.34 24.69 -2.55
CA PRO A 629 9.23 26.09 -2.90
C PRO A 629 8.18 26.34 -3.99
N ASP A 630 7.64 27.57 -4.02
CA ASP A 630 6.82 28.03 -5.13
C ASP A 630 7.71 28.11 -6.38
N VAL A 631 7.46 27.21 -7.34
CA VAL A 631 8.19 27.17 -8.60
C VAL A 631 7.51 28.03 -9.67
N PRO A 632 8.26 28.55 -10.65
CA PRO A 632 7.69 29.09 -11.87
C PRO A 632 6.81 28.04 -12.58
N ASP A 633 5.79 28.48 -13.32
CA ASP A 633 5.04 27.59 -14.21
C ASP A 633 5.99 27.04 -15.29
N TYR A 634 6.46 25.82 -15.10
CA TYR A 634 7.26 25.12 -16.10
C TYR A 634 6.36 24.59 -17.22
N GLU A 635 6.76 24.81 -18.47
CA GLU A 635 6.14 24.10 -19.59
C GLU A 635 6.68 22.65 -19.62
N ASN A 636 5.79 21.67 -19.65
CA ASN A 636 6.20 20.28 -19.77
C ASN A 636 6.29 19.89 -21.24
N HIS A 637 7.44 19.33 -21.61
CA HIS A 637 7.62 18.68 -22.90
C HIS A 637 7.82 17.18 -22.72
N ASP A 638 7.41 16.44 -23.73
CA ASP A 638 7.71 15.02 -23.87
C ASP A 638 9.20 14.79 -24.16
N PHE A 639 9.71 13.64 -23.72
CA PHE A 639 11.11 13.25 -23.92
C PHE A 639 11.27 11.72 -23.87
N ILE A 640 12.46 11.23 -24.22
CA ILE A 640 12.80 9.80 -24.21
C ILE A 640 13.82 9.53 -23.11
N LEU A 641 13.56 8.49 -22.31
CA LEU A 641 14.55 7.88 -21.41
C LEU A 641 15.13 6.65 -22.07
N ARG A 642 16.45 6.63 -22.29
CA ARG A 642 17.20 5.44 -22.66
C ARG A 642 17.78 4.80 -21.41
N LEU A 643 17.46 3.54 -21.19
CA LEU A 643 17.90 2.79 -20.02
C LEU A 643 19.16 2.00 -20.37
N GLU A 644 20.31 2.39 -19.82
CA GLU A 644 21.61 1.83 -20.21
C GLU A 644 21.67 0.31 -20.04
N LYS A 645 21.13 -0.24 -18.94
CA LYS A 645 21.30 -1.67 -18.65
C LYS A 645 20.41 -2.56 -19.53
N SER A 646 19.27 -2.04 -19.97
CA SER A 646 18.30 -2.81 -20.77
C SER A 646 18.30 -2.45 -22.25
N GLY A 647 18.91 -1.31 -22.63
CA GLY A 647 18.87 -0.75 -23.98
C GLY A 647 17.49 -0.27 -24.44
N LYS A 648 16.47 -0.32 -23.58
CA LYS A 648 15.10 0.10 -23.92
C LYS A 648 14.98 1.63 -23.93
N GLU A 649 14.17 2.14 -24.85
CA GLU A 649 13.76 3.53 -24.89
C GLU A 649 12.32 3.67 -24.42
N ILE A 650 12.09 4.56 -23.46
CA ILE A 650 10.80 4.79 -22.83
C ILE A 650 10.37 6.22 -23.09
N PHE A 651 9.19 6.37 -23.67
CA PHE A 651 8.58 7.67 -23.92
C PHE A 651 7.94 8.22 -22.64
N VAL A 652 8.35 9.41 -22.22
CA VAL A 652 7.79 10.13 -21.08
C VAL A 652 6.91 11.27 -21.60
N PRO A 653 5.57 11.19 -21.47
CA PRO A 653 4.68 12.24 -21.96
C PRO A 653 4.75 13.49 -21.09
N ALA A 654 4.26 14.63 -21.61
CA ALA A 654 4.29 15.92 -20.93
C ALA A 654 3.47 15.94 -19.61
N ASP A 655 2.46 15.10 -19.49
CA ASP A 655 1.57 15.03 -18.32
C ASP A 655 2.04 14.06 -17.22
N LYS A 656 3.18 13.38 -17.40
CA LYS A 656 3.75 12.45 -16.41
C LYS A 656 5.22 12.72 -16.13
N ASP A 657 5.66 12.38 -14.92
CA ASP A 657 7.08 12.38 -14.54
C ASP A 657 7.78 11.06 -14.91
N ALA A 658 9.11 11.10 -15.01
CA ALA A 658 9.94 9.96 -15.37
C ALA A 658 9.77 8.77 -14.41
N ALA A 659 9.70 9.04 -13.10
CA ALA A 659 9.59 7.98 -12.11
C ALA A 659 8.25 7.23 -12.21
N THR A 660 7.15 7.95 -12.45
CA THR A 660 5.83 7.37 -12.70
C THR A 660 5.84 6.49 -13.94
N VAL A 661 6.41 6.98 -15.05
CA VAL A 661 6.49 6.20 -16.30
C VAL A 661 7.37 4.97 -16.12
N LEU A 662 8.55 5.09 -15.50
CA LEU A 662 9.42 3.95 -15.21
C LEU A 662 8.71 2.87 -14.39
N ALA A 663 7.96 3.27 -13.35
CA ALA A 663 7.18 2.35 -12.53
C ALA A 663 6.03 1.68 -13.33
N GLU A 664 5.36 2.42 -14.22
CA GLU A 664 4.34 1.85 -15.13
C GLU A 664 4.94 0.80 -16.08
N TYR A 665 6.17 1.04 -16.54
CA TYR A 665 6.95 0.11 -17.35
C TYR A 665 7.66 -0.98 -16.53
N GLY A 666 7.49 -1.00 -15.21
CA GLY A 666 7.96 -2.08 -14.36
C GLY A 666 9.36 -1.95 -13.79
N TYR A 667 10.03 -0.82 -14.01
CA TYR A 667 11.35 -0.54 -13.46
C TYR A 667 11.26 -0.08 -12.01
N ALA A 668 12.09 -0.68 -11.14
CA ALA A 668 12.16 -0.31 -9.74
C ALA A 668 12.79 1.09 -9.61
N VAL A 669 12.01 2.05 -9.12
CA VAL A 669 12.48 3.38 -8.75
C VAL A 669 12.11 3.61 -7.29
N ASP A 670 13.12 3.88 -6.46
CA ASP A 670 12.88 4.26 -5.08
C ASP A 670 12.17 5.62 -5.05
N LEU A 671 10.92 5.63 -4.60
CA LEU A 671 10.09 6.84 -4.54
C LEU A 671 9.54 7.06 -3.15
N LYS A 672 9.49 8.33 -2.75
CA LYS A 672 9.05 8.72 -1.41
C LYS A 672 8.22 10.00 -1.37
N CYS A 673 8.83 11.18 -1.57
CA CYS A 673 8.08 12.43 -1.58
C CYS A 673 7.30 12.62 -2.89
N SER A 674 7.91 12.24 -4.02
CA SER A 674 7.45 12.55 -5.38
C SER A 674 7.24 14.06 -5.65
N ASP A 675 7.93 14.89 -4.89
CA ASP A 675 7.82 16.35 -4.89
C ASP A 675 9.22 16.99 -5.07
N GLY A 676 10.27 16.20 -5.32
CA GLY A 676 11.63 16.71 -5.60
C GLY A 676 12.45 17.17 -4.39
N ILE A 677 11.98 16.91 -3.16
CA ILE A 677 12.56 17.45 -1.91
C ILE A 677 13.29 16.43 -1.04
N CYS A 678 13.30 15.13 -1.41
CA CYS A 678 13.90 14.10 -0.55
C CYS A 678 15.09 13.33 -1.14
N GLY A 679 15.45 13.53 -2.41
CA GLY A 679 16.60 12.87 -3.05
C GLY A 679 16.47 11.37 -3.33
N VAL A 680 15.52 10.65 -2.71
CA VAL A 680 15.38 9.19 -2.82
C VAL A 680 15.32 8.65 -4.26
N CYS A 681 14.64 9.34 -5.18
CA CYS A 681 14.55 8.91 -6.58
C CYS A 681 15.68 9.48 -7.46
N GLN A 682 16.84 9.76 -6.87
CA GLN A 682 18.02 10.19 -7.61
C GLN A 682 18.51 9.07 -8.53
N CYS A 683 18.89 9.43 -9.75
CA CYS A 683 19.40 8.50 -10.75
C CYS A 683 20.56 9.14 -11.50
N ARG A 684 21.61 8.37 -11.73
CA ARG A 684 22.78 8.84 -12.47
C ARG A 684 22.41 9.00 -13.94
N VAL A 685 22.74 10.15 -14.50
CA VAL A 685 22.61 10.45 -15.93
C VAL A 685 23.96 10.22 -16.60
N LEU A 686 23.96 9.43 -17.66
CA LEU A 686 25.14 9.07 -18.44
C LEU A 686 25.30 9.99 -19.66
N GLU A 687 24.19 10.33 -20.31
CA GLU A 687 24.16 11.23 -21.47
C GLU A 687 22.87 12.07 -21.49
N GLY A 688 22.94 13.26 -22.09
CA GLY A 688 21.82 14.20 -22.24
C GLY A 688 21.78 15.30 -21.18
N GLU A 689 21.05 16.38 -21.49
CA GLU A 689 20.93 17.55 -20.59
C GLU A 689 19.61 17.53 -19.82
N VAL A 690 19.70 17.73 -18.50
CA VAL A 690 18.57 17.66 -17.57
C VAL A 690 18.08 19.06 -17.21
N GLU A 691 16.76 19.27 -17.26
CA GLU A 691 16.12 20.38 -16.57
C GLU A 691 15.85 19.97 -15.13
N HIS A 692 16.68 20.49 -14.21
CA HIS A 692 16.55 20.21 -12.79
C HIS A 692 15.39 21.00 -12.19
N ARG A 693 14.40 20.28 -11.68
CA ARG A 693 13.23 20.84 -10.98
C ARG A 693 13.16 20.40 -9.52
N ASP A 694 14.26 19.83 -9.03
CA ASP A 694 14.43 19.38 -7.65
C ASP A 694 15.14 20.43 -6.79
N PHE A 695 15.06 20.22 -5.48
CA PHE A 695 15.58 21.14 -4.46
C PHE A 695 16.63 20.50 -3.55
N VAL A 696 17.17 19.34 -3.95
CA VAL A 696 18.04 18.51 -3.12
C VAL A 696 19.42 18.28 -3.71
N LEU A 697 19.55 18.35 -5.04
CA LEU A 697 20.85 18.20 -5.68
C LEU A 697 21.60 19.52 -5.68
N SER A 698 22.83 19.51 -5.17
CA SER A 698 23.82 20.58 -5.38
C SER A 698 24.17 20.74 -6.86
N GLN A 699 24.69 21.90 -7.28
CA GLN A 699 25.13 22.13 -8.67
C GLN A 699 26.12 21.06 -9.17
N LYS A 700 27.03 20.59 -8.30
CA LYS A 700 27.96 19.51 -8.62
C LYS A 700 27.25 18.18 -8.85
N GLN A 701 26.25 17.84 -8.04
CA GLN A 701 25.45 16.61 -8.24
C GLN A 701 24.59 16.70 -9.51
N ARG A 702 24.01 17.88 -9.81
CA ARG A 702 23.19 18.13 -11.01
C ARG A 702 23.95 17.82 -12.31
N GLN A 703 25.27 17.94 -12.32
CA GLN A 703 26.09 17.57 -13.49
C GLN A 703 26.02 16.09 -13.87
N THR A 704 25.67 15.19 -12.93
CA THR A 704 25.75 13.73 -13.15
C THR A 704 24.51 12.96 -12.68
N THR A 705 23.54 13.63 -12.06
CA THR A 705 22.43 13.00 -11.37
C THR A 705 21.14 13.78 -11.60
N MET A 706 20.01 13.09 -11.82
CA MET A 706 18.68 13.69 -11.90
C MET A 706 17.74 13.11 -10.83
N ILE A 707 16.74 13.90 -10.43
CA ILE A 707 15.64 13.44 -9.56
C ILE A 707 14.44 13.06 -10.43
N LEU A 708 14.19 11.76 -10.59
CA LEU A 708 13.24 11.22 -11.57
C LEU A 708 11.78 11.66 -11.38
N CYS A 709 11.37 12.04 -10.16
CA CYS A 709 9.98 12.40 -9.89
C CYS A 709 9.59 13.83 -10.27
N GLN A 710 10.56 14.68 -10.65
CA GLN A 710 10.33 16.09 -10.98
C GLN A 710 11.15 16.56 -12.19
N SER A 711 12.42 16.20 -12.26
CA SER A 711 13.32 16.66 -13.32
C SER A 711 12.97 16.04 -14.67
N ARG A 712 13.22 16.78 -15.76
CA ARG A 712 12.89 16.40 -17.14
C ARG A 712 14.12 16.55 -18.05
N ALA A 713 13.98 16.19 -19.32
CA ALA A 713 14.97 16.61 -20.34
C ALA A 713 14.91 18.12 -20.57
N ALA A 714 16.06 18.76 -20.75
CA ALA A 714 16.17 20.21 -20.97
C ALA A 714 15.57 20.68 -22.30
N GLN A 715 15.47 19.78 -23.29
CA GLN A 715 14.95 20.09 -24.61
C GLN A 715 13.72 19.25 -24.92
N LYS A 716 12.79 19.83 -25.69
CA LYS A 716 11.62 19.13 -26.22
C LYS A 716 12.05 17.97 -27.11
N GLY A 717 11.53 16.77 -26.85
CA GLY A 717 11.95 15.55 -27.53
C GLY A 717 13.39 15.13 -27.22
N GLY A 718 13.99 15.69 -26.17
CA GLY A 718 15.34 15.33 -25.73
C GLY A 718 15.45 13.86 -25.35
N VAL A 719 16.66 13.32 -25.40
CA VAL A 719 16.97 11.95 -24.98
C VAL A 719 17.91 12.02 -23.78
N LEU A 720 17.52 11.37 -22.69
CA LEU A 720 18.34 11.20 -21.50
C LEU A 720 18.72 9.72 -21.37
N THR A 721 20.02 9.43 -21.27
CA THR A 721 20.51 8.08 -20.95
C THR A 721 20.76 7.99 -19.45
N VAL A 722 20.11 7.04 -18.77
CA VAL A 722 20.17 6.87 -17.32
C VAL A 722 20.68 5.48 -16.92
N ASP A 723 21.35 5.38 -15.77
CA ASP A 723 21.94 4.14 -15.23
C ASP A 723 20.90 3.21 -14.58
N ILE A 724 19.84 2.90 -15.32
CA ILE A 724 18.79 1.92 -15.00
C ILE A 724 18.81 0.85 -16.09
#